data_AF-A0A1T4RP35-F1
#
_entry.id   AF-A0A1T4RP35-F1
#
_cell.length_a   1.000
_cell.length_b   1.000
_cell.length_c   1.000
_cell.angle_alpha   90.00
_cell.angle_beta   90.00
_cell.angle_gamma   90.00
#
_symmetry.space_group_name_H-M   'P 1'
#
loop_
_entity.id
_entity.type
_entity.pdbx_description
1 polymer ?
#
loop_
_entity_poly.entity_id
_entity_poly.type
_entity_poly.pdbx_seq_one_letter_code
_entity_poly.pdbx_strand_id
1 'polypeptide(L)'
;MIVRGSVPSLIQGISQQVPSLRQPGYLDDAENMYGTIIEGLSRRPGGDHVTTFAGLTNPVAHHWFLRDANNRFKIVVDGGQLKIWDFNGSLRTVTAPDGWDYISGASSLGFVTIKDYTFIWDRGKTVQMTTDVEPQENSAAVVWLRQGNYNTQYTVNVGYPANAPTWYSASYITSATDSGTIKLTSIISQLYGSLSLPAGFSKGYVNNSLLINRADQQDFIVTVSDNATGQDIVAVRSSVEKTTDLPTIALVGQHVTIKGDLTSDIDDWYARFVPTSPTGTGLQPGGWQESAKPGTSTTFDASTMPHVLTFNADGTFTFRKATWGTRVAGDETNDPKPSFVGAQITDIRAIKGRLGLLTSVGTMVCSRPDDEFNFWIKSAQQLTDGDPIDIAPDYPKSFVLKGAAEFQAGLVLLADEVQFLVTDGGTFGPLTVATKPLSAYNLQVQNGLLPLQQDRIVCALKRTNSTGLQSFLAPTGSLASMVFDEASAEVPTLLPGNVEWIAGSSTENVVVIKVDGDSNRLYVYKESTDSGKVIQSAWIPWRFINRTPIAGTFIDADFYVVLRDSNNVYTMERYSLRPFERDQITWPIYLDRRVALTTDAFTAVGGSTTVTLPWTATLGEDVYYVPTQGPQAGAVFKASAKGPNSATFPGLFSGPGVVGVGAPSFATVGTLYWRKYIMGGGIENVTNGVLQILRGKVSYAESGPFFINVIHTDRADPFQELVGVPLFGDGGYQSPLDLLGGSQDFPVGQINDRVKIQFSSGESPMPMRIGSFEWVGDMNLTARPL
;
A
#
# COMPACT_ATOMS: atom_id res chain seq x y z
N MET A 1 -4.71 -58.40 -6.83
CA MET A 1 -5.51 -57.97 -8.00
C MET A 1 -4.76 -56.86 -8.71
N ILE A 2 -4.45 -57.00 -9.99
CA ILE A 2 -3.77 -55.92 -10.73
C ILE A 2 -4.73 -54.75 -10.93
N VAL A 3 -4.31 -53.58 -10.46
CA VAL A 3 -5.04 -52.33 -10.56
C VAL A 3 -4.20 -51.30 -11.30
N ARG A 4 -4.88 -50.35 -11.94
CA ARG A 4 -4.25 -49.22 -12.61
C ARG A 4 -4.84 -47.93 -12.07
N GLY A 5 -4.00 -46.92 -11.95
CA GLY A 5 -4.43 -45.56 -11.64
C GLY A 5 -3.77 -44.57 -12.60
N SER A 6 -4.47 -43.47 -12.83
CA SER A 6 -3.97 -42.35 -13.62
C SER A 6 -4.16 -41.06 -12.84
N VAL A 7 -3.16 -40.20 -12.91
CA VAL A 7 -3.13 -38.83 -12.42
C VAL A 7 -3.10 -37.94 -13.67
N PRO A 8 -4.25 -37.35 -14.06
CA PRO A 8 -4.36 -36.64 -15.33
C PRO A 8 -3.41 -35.44 -15.45
N SER A 9 -3.15 -34.75 -14.33
CA SER A 9 -2.23 -33.61 -14.24
C SER A 9 -1.65 -33.50 -12.84
N LEU A 10 -0.46 -32.90 -12.74
CA LEU A 10 0.28 -32.67 -11.47
C LEU A 10 0.29 -31.17 -11.09
N ILE A 11 -0.74 -30.43 -11.51
CA ILE A 11 -0.78 -28.97 -11.42
C ILE A 11 -1.39 -28.45 -10.10
N GLN A 12 -1.84 -29.32 -9.20
CA GLN A 12 -2.53 -28.93 -7.96
C GLN A 12 -1.57 -28.49 -6.83
N GLY A 13 -0.25 -28.50 -7.08
CA GLY A 13 0.74 -28.05 -6.10
C GLY A 13 0.84 -28.95 -4.86
N ILE A 14 1.49 -28.44 -3.82
CA ILE A 14 1.75 -29.18 -2.57
C ILE A 14 0.49 -29.26 -1.72
N SER A 15 0.25 -30.41 -1.07
CA SER A 15 -0.77 -30.56 -0.03
C SER A 15 -0.21 -31.29 1.19
N GLN A 16 -0.49 -30.77 2.38
CA GLN A 16 -0.11 -31.34 3.67
C GLN A 16 -1.23 -32.17 4.30
N GLN A 17 -2.38 -32.30 3.64
CA GLN A 17 -3.48 -33.17 4.10
C GLN A 17 -2.98 -34.61 4.28
N VAL A 18 -3.71 -35.44 5.03
CA VAL A 18 -3.39 -36.86 5.13
C VAL A 18 -3.45 -37.48 3.73
N PRO A 19 -2.45 -38.28 3.28
CA PRO A 19 -2.40 -38.76 1.90
C PRO A 19 -3.65 -39.52 1.44
N SER A 20 -4.35 -40.21 2.35
CA SER A 20 -5.61 -40.92 2.08
C SER A 20 -6.82 -40.01 1.85
N LEU A 21 -6.72 -38.70 2.12
CA LEU A 21 -7.78 -37.72 1.86
C LEU A 21 -7.51 -36.85 0.63
N ARG A 22 -6.27 -36.87 0.11
CA ARG A 22 -5.87 -36.02 -1.01
C ARG A 22 -6.51 -36.42 -2.32
N GLN A 23 -6.90 -35.43 -3.12
CA GLN A 23 -7.33 -35.66 -4.50
C GLN A 23 -6.13 -36.05 -5.39
N PRO A 24 -6.34 -36.62 -6.59
CA PRO A 24 -5.26 -36.90 -7.52
C PRO A 24 -4.65 -35.58 -8.01
N GLY A 25 -3.34 -35.55 -8.23
CA GLY A 25 -2.64 -34.39 -8.80
C GLY A 25 -1.95 -33.48 -7.80
N TYR A 26 -2.21 -33.67 -6.50
CA TYR A 26 -1.42 -33.05 -5.44
C TYR A 26 -0.04 -33.68 -5.33
N LEU A 27 0.92 -32.84 -4.95
CA LEU A 27 2.32 -33.18 -4.73
C LEU A 27 2.58 -33.33 -3.22
N ASP A 28 3.52 -34.21 -2.87
CA ASP A 28 4.06 -34.28 -1.51
C ASP A 28 5.03 -33.12 -1.25
N ASP A 29 5.81 -32.76 -2.26
CA ASP A 29 6.80 -31.69 -2.21
C ASP A 29 7.12 -31.21 -3.64
N ALA A 30 7.48 -29.94 -3.79
CA ALA A 30 7.88 -29.34 -5.05
C ALA A 30 8.71 -28.08 -4.82
N GLU A 31 9.69 -27.82 -5.67
CA GLU A 31 10.49 -26.60 -5.59
C GLU A 31 10.84 -26.11 -7.00
N ASN A 32 10.77 -24.79 -7.23
CA ASN A 32 11.08 -24.16 -8.51
C ASN A 32 10.29 -24.73 -9.70
N MET A 33 9.07 -25.17 -9.44
CA MET A 33 8.10 -25.61 -10.45
C MET A 33 7.00 -24.55 -10.63
N TYR A 34 6.28 -24.63 -11.74
CA TYR A 34 5.14 -23.78 -12.05
C TYR A 34 4.10 -24.61 -12.81
N GLY A 35 2.92 -24.78 -12.23
CA GLY A 35 1.85 -25.56 -12.85
C GLY A 35 0.87 -24.65 -13.57
N THR A 36 0.61 -24.88 -14.86
CA THR A 36 -0.46 -24.19 -15.60
C THR A 36 -1.39 -25.21 -16.25
N ILE A 37 -2.65 -24.82 -16.48
CA ILE A 37 -3.62 -25.70 -17.16
C ILE A 37 -3.18 -26.02 -18.58
N ILE A 38 -2.45 -25.10 -19.23
CA ILE A 38 -2.13 -25.21 -20.66
C ILE A 38 -0.82 -25.96 -20.88
N GLU A 39 0.22 -25.71 -20.08
CA GLU A 39 1.54 -26.34 -20.24
C GLU A 39 1.75 -27.57 -19.34
N GLY A 40 0.84 -27.83 -18.40
CA GLY A 40 1.02 -28.84 -17.36
C GLY A 40 1.98 -28.36 -16.27
N LEU A 41 2.68 -29.31 -15.64
CA LEU A 41 3.65 -29.00 -14.60
C LEU A 41 5.02 -28.76 -15.25
N SER A 42 5.45 -27.50 -15.31
CA SER A 42 6.74 -27.10 -15.88
C SER A 42 7.68 -26.54 -14.80
N ARG A 43 8.94 -26.28 -15.17
CA ARG A 43 9.85 -25.51 -14.32
C ARG A 43 9.37 -24.06 -14.24
N ARG A 44 9.65 -23.37 -13.13
CA ARG A 44 9.39 -21.92 -13.06
C ARG A 44 10.19 -21.18 -14.14
N PRO A 45 9.66 -20.09 -14.73
CA PRO A 45 10.40 -19.30 -15.72
C PRO A 45 11.79 -18.86 -15.24
N GLY A 46 12.70 -18.65 -16.20
CA GLY A 46 14.01 -18.06 -15.95
C GLY A 46 13.91 -16.58 -15.53
N GLY A 47 14.90 -16.10 -14.78
CA GLY A 47 14.94 -14.73 -14.27
C GLY A 47 15.88 -13.85 -15.09
N ASP A 48 15.35 -12.91 -15.87
CA ASP A 48 16.13 -11.91 -16.59
C ASP A 48 16.79 -10.95 -15.60
N HIS A 49 18.12 -10.83 -15.67
CA HIS A 49 18.81 -9.77 -14.95
C HIS A 49 18.44 -8.42 -15.57
N VAL A 50 17.84 -7.53 -14.78
CA VAL A 50 17.46 -6.19 -15.22
C VAL A 50 18.56 -5.20 -14.88
N THR A 51 18.98 -5.16 -13.62
CA THR A 51 20.01 -4.22 -13.15
C THR A 51 20.58 -4.60 -11.79
N THR A 52 21.71 -3.99 -11.45
CA THR A 52 22.35 -4.02 -10.13
C THR A 52 22.26 -2.64 -9.48
N PHE A 53 21.72 -2.57 -8.26
CA PHE A 53 21.60 -1.32 -7.51
C PHE A 53 22.92 -1.00 -6.78
N ALA A 54 23.72 -0.13 -7.39
CA ALA A 54 24.98 0.30 -6.80
C ALA A 54 24.76 1.20 -5.56
N GLY A 55 25.63 1.04 -4.56
CA GLY A 55 25.68 1.93 -3.39
C GLY A 55 24.57 1.74 -2.37
N LEU A 56 23.78 0.66 -2.44
CA LEU A 56 22.91 0.25 -1.34
C LEU A 56 23.72 -0.46 -0.25
N THR A 57 23.43 -0.17 1.01
CA THR A 57 24.12 -0.79 2.15
C THR A 57 23.17 -1.53 3.08
N ASN A 58 22.11 -0.86 3.55
CA ASN A 58 21.09 -1.42 4.42
C ASN A 58 19.73 -0.76 4.12
N PRO A 59 19.09 -1.11 2.99
CA PRO A 59 17.78 -0.59 2.65
C PRO A 59 16.74 -1.01 3.69
N VAL A 60 15.98 -0.04 4.18
CA VAL A 60 14.99 -0.21 5.26
C VAL A 60 13.58 -0.31 4.70
N ALA A 61 13.33 0.31 3.55
CA ALA A 61 12.02 0.28 2.92
C ALA A 61 12.11 0.34 1.40
N HIS A 62 11.06 -0.20 0.76
CA HIS A 62 10.98 -0.39 -0.67
C HIS A 62 9.59 0.01 -1.16
N HIS A 63 9.52 0.78 -2.24
CA HIS A 63 8.27 1.13 -2.90
C HIS A 63 8.41 1.06 -4.42
N TRP A 64 7.31 0.83 -5.10
CA TRP A 64 7.24 0.75 -6.56
C TRP A 64 6.34 1.87 -7.06
N PHE A 65 6.84 2.67 -7.99
CA PHE A 65 6.09 3.78 -8.58
C PHE A 65 5.98 3.58 -10.09
N LEU A 66 4.73 3.43 -10.55
CA LEU A 66 4.39 3.22 -11.95
C LEU A 66 3.52 4.39 -12.41
N ARG A 67 4.07 5.24 -13.28
CA ARG A 67 3.32 6.35 -13.86
C ARG A 67 2.76 5.98 -15.24
N ASP A 68 3.63 5.43 -16.09
CA ASP A 68 3.31 4.99 -17.44
C ASP A 68 4.32 3.93 -17.91
N ALA A 69 4.20 3.49 -19.17
CA ALA A 69 5.04 2.43 -19.74
C ALA A 69 6.56 2.76 -19.73
N ASN A 70 6.93 4.04 -19.78
CA ASN A 70 8.32 4.49 -19.82
C ASN A 70 8.81 4.99 -18.45
N ASN A 71 7.91 5.46 -17.60
CA ASN A 71 8.20 6.04 -16.28
C ASN A 71 7.83 5.04 -15.17
N ARG A 72 8.71 4.07 -14.97
CA ARG A 72 8.62 3.03 -13.93
C ARG A 72 9.85 3.12 -13.04
N PHE A 73 9.63 3.19 -11.73
CA PHE A 73 10.69 3.48 -10.77
C PHE A 73 10.63 2.57 -9.55
N LYS A 74 11.81 2.21 -9.05
CA LYS A 74 12.02 1.61 -7.74
C LYS A 74 12.50 2.67 -6.78
N ILE A 75 11.73 2.89 -5.71
CA ILE A 75 12.11 3.78 -4.60
C ILE A 75 12.64 2.91 -3.46
N VAL A 76 13.78 3.30 -2.90
CA VAL A 76 14.42 2.62 -1.77
C VAL A 76 14.86 3.68 -0.76
N VAL A 77 14.61 3.43 0.52
CA VAL A 77 15.19 4.21 1.61
C VAL A 77 16.38 3.47 2.16
N ASP A 78 17.56 4.09 2.08
CA ASP A 78 18.83 3.53 2.53
C ASP A 78 19.69 4.63 3.16
N GLY A 79 20.28 4.35 4.32
CA GLY A 79 21.09 5.34 5.06
C GLY A 79 20.34 6.64 5.43
N GLY A 80 19.01 6.58 5.58
CA GLY A 80 18.19 7.75 5.88
C GLY A 80 17.92 8.67 4.67
N GLN A 81 18.15 8.21 3.44
CA GLN A 81 17.90 8.97 2.21
C GLN A 81 17.11 8.15 1.19
N LEU A 82 16.39 8.84 0.29
CA LEU A 82 15.73 8.20 -0.84
C LEU A 82 16.71 8.02 -2.00
N LYS A 83 16.79 6.78 -2.50
CA LYS A 83 17.45 6.44 -3.75
C LYS A 83 16.42 5.85 -4.71
N ILE A 84 16.38 6.38 -5.93
CA ILE A 84 15.35 6.04 -6.91
C ILE A 84 16.02 5.58 -8.19
N TRP A 85 15.72 4.37 -8.64
CA TRP A 85 16.19 3.84 -9.91
C TRP A 85 15.03 3.70 -10.88
N ASP A 86 15.28 3.95 -12.15
CA ASP A 86 14.40 3.45 -13.18
C ASP A 86 14.61 1.95 -13.45
N PHE A 87 13.72 1.37 -14.23
CA PHE A 87 13.79 -0.05 -14.60
C PHE A 87 14.90 -0.37 -15.61
N ASN A 88 15.61 0.64 -16.13
CA ASN A 88 16.82 0.47 -16.93
C ASN A 88 18.08 0.50 -16.07
N GLY A 89 17.95 0.65 -14.75
CA GLY A 89 19.09 0.69 -13.81
C GLY A 89 19.72 2.06 -13.61
N SER A 90 19.18 3.12 -14.19
CA SER A 90 19.73 4.46 -14.01
C SER A 90 19.21 5.10 -12.73
N LEU A 91 20.13 5.59 -11.90
CA LEU A 91 19.81 6.34 -10.68
C LEU A 91 19.27 7.72 -11.05
N ARG A 92 18.14 8.10 -10.44
CA ARG A 92 17.50 9.41 -10.59
C ARG A 92 17.92 10.33 -9.46
N THR A 93 18.05 11.62 -9.79
CA THR A 93 18.39 12.64 -8.80
C THR A 93 17.17 12.95 -7.94
N VAL A 94 17.37 12.94 -6.61
CA VAL A 94 16.35 13.34 -5.64
C VAL A 94 16.82 14.60 -4.93
N THR A 95 16.00 15.64 -4.97
CA THR A 95 16.23 16.88 -4.23
C THR A 95 15.38 16.87 -2.95
N ALA A 96 15.96 17.30 -1.84
CA ALA A 96 15.29 17.36 -0.54
C ALA A 96 15.45 18.76 0.06
N PRO A 97 14.71 19.78 -0.42
CA PRO A 97 14.83 21.16 0.06
C PRO A 97 14.59 21.31 1.57
N ASP A 98 13.74 20.46 2.16
CA ASP A 98 13.43 20.45 3.60
C ASP A 98 14.35 19.50 4.41
N GLY A 99 15.36 18.90 3.78
CA GLY A 99 16.23 17.90 4.38
C GLY A 99 15.63 16.49 4.43
N TRP A 100 16.32 15.59 5.14
CA TRP A 100 16.01 14.15 5.20
C TRP A 100 15.55 13.67 6.58
N ASP A 101 15.45 14.58 7.55
CA ASP A 101 15.27 14.27 8.98
C ASP A 101 14.02 13.42 9.27
N TYR A 102 12.99 13.54 8.43
CA TYR A 102 11.74 12.79 8.60
C TYR A 102 11.90 11.28 8.39
N ILE A 103 12.77 10.87 7.45
CA ILE A 103 13.03 9.45 7.14
C ILE A 103 14.36 8.96 7.73
N SER A 104 15.21 9.87 8.18
CA SER A 104 16.47 9.56 8.83
C SER A 104 16.23 8.84 10.15
N GLY A 105 16.68 7.60 10.26
CA GLY A 105 16.50 6.77 11.46
C GLY A 105 15.13 6.09 11.60
N ALA A 106 14.20 6.28 10.65
CA ALA A 106 12.92 5.59 10.64
C ALA A 106 13.12 4.08 10.42
N SER A 107 12.52 3.25 11.27
CA SER A 107 12.60 1.79 11.17
C SER A 107 11.41 1.16 10.44
N SER A 108 10.30 1.88 10.29
CA SER A 108 9.11 1.41 9.59
C SER A 108 8.45 2.54 8.80
N LEU A 109 8.73 2.57 7.50
CA LEU A 109 8.16 3.54 6.58
C LEU A 109 6.98 2.92 5.82
N GLY A 110 5.95 3.73 5.61
CA GLY A 110 4.86 3.45 4.69
C GLY A 110 4.95 4.32 3.44
N PHE A 111 4.42 3.80 2.34
CA PHE A 111 4.38 4.47 1.05
C PHE A 111 3.02 4.27 0.41
N VAL A 112 2.48 5.33 -0.17
CA VAL A 112 1.32 5.23 -1.07
C VAL A 112 1.44 6.29 -2.14
N THR A 113 1.18 5.91 -3.38
CA THR A 113 1.13 6.84 -4.49
C THR A 113 -0.33 7.13 -4.81
N ILE A 114 -0.70 8.41 -4.78
CA ILE A 114 -2.04 8.92 -5.08
C ILE A 114 -1.89 10.10 -6.02
N LYS A 115 -2.51 10.02 -7.21
CA LYS A 115 -2.35 11.01 -8.28
C LYS A 115 -0.85 11.26 -8.56
N ASP A 116 -0.39 12.50 -8.47
CA ASP A 116 1.01 12.89 -8.72
C ASP A 116 1.92 12.86 -7.48
N TYR A 117 1.38 12.49 -6.31
CA TYR A 117 2.11 12.47 -5.04
C TYR A 117 2.37 11.05 -4.57
N THR A 118 3.60 10.77 -4.16
CA THR A 118 3.90 9.62 -3.32
C THR A 118 4.04 10.08 -1.88
N PHE A 119 3.06 9.76 -1.05
CA PHE A 119 3.09 10.02 0.39
C PHE A 119 4.00 9.02 1.07
N ILE A 120 4.85 9.53 1.96
CA ILE A 120 5.80 8.77 2.75
C ILE A 120 5.57 9.15 4.22
N TRP A 121 5.33 8.15 5.07
CA TRP A 121 5.13 8.37 6.50
C TRP A 121 5.97 7.40 7.32
N ASP A 122 6.48 7.87 8.45
CA ASP A 122 7.08 7.01 9.47
C ASP A 122 5.98 6.55 10.43
N ARG A 123 5.74 5.24 10.47
CA ARG A 123 4.72 4.64 11.33
C ARG A 123 5.05 4.77 12.83
N GLY A 124 6.30 5.05 13.17
CA GLY A 124 6.72 5.35 14.54
C GLY A 124 6.51 6.82 14.95
N LYS A 125 6.23 7.72 14.02
CA LYS A 125 6.13 9.17 14.28
C LYS A 125 4.71 9.53 14.75
N THR A 126 4.62 10.20 15.90
CA THR A 126 3.37 10.77 16.41
C THR A 126 3.14 12.15 15.81
N VAL A 127 1.95 12.38 15.25
CA VAL A 127 1.57 13.67 14.67
C VAL A 127 1.31 14.71 15.76
N GLN A 128 1.76 15.95 15.54
CA GLN A 128 1.62 17.07 16.47
C GLN A 128 1.03 18.31 15.80
N MET A 129 0.48 19.21 16.62
CA MET A 129 0.18 20.58 16.22
C MET A 129 1.40 21.47 16.47
N THR A 130 1.49 22.58 15.73
CA THR A 130 2.39 23.68 16.09
C THR A 130 1.83 24.48 17.26
N THR A 131 2.62 25.45 17.74
CA THR A 131 2.16 26.46 18.69
C THR A 131 1.37 27.60 18.03
N ASP A 132 1.18 27.56 16.71
CA ASP A 132 0.47 28.60 15.98
C ASP A 132 -1.02 28.56 16.32
N VAL A 133 -1.55 29.72 16.71
CA VAL A 133 -2.93 29.91 17.11
C VAL A 133 -3.57 31.01 16.26
N GLU A 134 -4.89 30.96 16.13
CA GLU A 134 -5.62 32.12 15.58
C GLU A 134 -5.34 33.33 16.47
N PRO A 135 -5.01 34.51 15.89
CA PRO A 135 -4.69 35.69 16.68
C PRO A 135 -5.78 36.01 17.70
N GLN A 136 -5.34 36.39 18.90
CA GLN A 136 -6.23 36.77 20.01
C GLN A 136 -7.12 37.95 19.64
N GLU A 137 -8.31 38.01 20.24
CA GLU A 137 -9.20 39.17 20.08
C GLU A 137 -8.49 40.45 20.52
N ASN A 138 -8.54 41.48 19.68
CA ASN A 138 -8.11 42.81 20.07
C ASN A 138 -9.07 43.35 21.15
N SER A 139 -8.54 43.97 22.22
CA SER A 139 -9.36 44.74 23.17
C SER A 139 -9.83 46.08 22.59
N ALA A 140 -10.60 45.98 21.51
CA ALA A 140 -11.16 47.07 20.76
C ALA A 140 -12.68 46.92 20.64
N ALA A 141 -13.38 48.04 20.66
CA ALA A 141 -14.79 48.14 20.37
C ALA A 141 -15.00 49.14 19.25
N VAL A 142 -15.90 48.83 18.33
CA VAL A 142 -16.30 49.70 17.24
C VAL A 142 -17.76 50.07 17.45
N VAL A 143 -18.01 51.36 17.65
CA VAL A 143 -19.36 51.94 17.65
C VAL A 143 -19.68 52.34 16.22
N TRP A 144 -20.72 51.75 15.66
CA TRP A 144 -21.11 51.90 14.26
C TRP A 144 -22.50 52.53 14.17
N LEU A 145 -22.60 53.58 13.36
CA LEU A 145 -23.85 54.28 13.11
C LEU A 145 -24.43 53.88 11.75
N ARG A 146 -25.64 53.30 11.77
CA ARG A 146 -26.35 52.81 10.58
C ARG A 146 -27.19 53.90 9.94
N GLN A 147 -27.86 54.69 10.77
CA GLN A 147 -28.81 55.70 10.33
C GLN A 147 -28.73 56.92 11.24
N GLY A 148 -28.93 58.10 10.64
CA GLY A 148 -29.13 59.35 11.36
C GLY A 148 -30.57 59.82 11.21
N ASN A 149 -31.21 60.17 12.31
CA ASN A 149 -32.59 60.67 12.37
C ASN A 149 -32.63 62.07 12.98
N TYR A 150 -33.68 62.84 12.66
CA TYR A 150 -33.89 64.18 13.22
C TYR A 150 -34.40 64.11 14.66
N ASN A 151 -33.96 65.05 15.50
CA ASN A 151 -34.37 65.13 16.91
C ASN A 151 -34.08 63.86 17.73
N THR A 152 -33.04 63.11 17.32
CA THR A 152 -32.60 61.87 17.97
C THR A 152 -31.30 62.12 18.76
N GLN A 153 -31.30 61.67 20.02
CA GLN A 153 -30.14 61.65 20.90
C GLN A 153 -29.42 60.32 20.76
N TYR A 154 -28.14 60.36 20.40
CA TYR A 154 -27.23 59.22 20.36
C TYR A 154 -26.31 59.27 21.57
N THR A 155 -26.13 58.15 22.28
CA THR A 155 -25.29 58.06 23.47
C THR A 155 -24.33 56.88 23.38
N VAL A 156 -23.09 57.08 23.78
CA VAL A 156 -22.04 56.05 23.91
C VAL A 156 -21.54 56.07 25.35
N ASN A 157 -21.55 54.92 26.02
CA ASN A 157 -21.00 54.76 27.37
C ASN A 157 -19.87 53.72 27.34
N VAL A 158 -18.74 54.06 27.96
CA VAL A 158 -17.58 53.17 28.13
C VAL A 158 -17.33 52.98 29.61
N GLY A 159 -17.08 51.75 30.06
CA GLY A 159 -16.86 51.45 31.47
C GLY A 159 -15.95 50.24 31.69
N TYR A 160 -15.51 50.07 32.92
CA TYR A 160 -14.79 48.87 33.34
C TYR A 160 -15.77 47.78 33.80
N PRO A 161 -15.47 46.48 33.60
CA PRO A 161 -16.32 45.40 34.08
C PRO A 161 -16.23 45.33 35.60
N ALA A 162 -17.30 45.75 36.28
CA ALA A 162 -17.45 45.71 37.74
C ALA A 162 -18.93 45.63 38.10
N ASN A 163 -19.26 45.17 39.32
CA ASN A 163 -20.65 45.09 39.82
C ASN A 163 -21.36 46.46 39.97
N ALA A 164 -20.66 47.56 39.64
CA ALA A 164 -21.22 48.89 39.37
C ALA A 164 -20.21 49.69 38.53
N PRO A 165 -20.31 49.68 37.19
CA PRO A 165 -19.34 50.35 36.33
C PRO A 165 -19.37 51.87 36.53
N THR A 166 -18.19 52.49 36.62
CA THR A 166 -18.09 53.95 36.39
C THR A 166 -18.13 54.20 34.89
N TRP A 167 -19.11 54.98 34.43
CA TRP A 167 -19.33 55.23 33.01
C TRP A 167 -18.69 56.53 32.55
N TYR A 168 -18.00 56.44 31.41
CA TYR A 168 -17.54 57.56 30.60
C TYR A 168 -18.49 57.70 29.42
N SER A 169 -19.35 58.72 29.46
CA SER A 169 -20.48 58.87 28.53
C SER A 169 -20.28 60.06 27.60
N ALA A 170 -20.72 59.91 26.36
CA ALA A 170 -20.90 61.00 25.41
C ALA A 170 -22.29 60.92 24.79
N SER A 171 -22.96 62.06 24.67
CA SER A 171 -24.25 62.15 23.99
C SER A 171 -24.26 63.30 22.99
N TYR A 172 -24.96 63.11 21.87
CA TYR A 172 -25.20 64.15 20.87
C TYR A 172 -26.67 64.12 20.43
N ILE A 173 -27.30 65.30 20.37
CA ILE A 173 -28.69 65.46 19.91
C ILE A 173 -28.67 66.13 18.53
N THR A 174 -29.27 65.46 17.56
CA THR A 174 -29.43 65.98 16.19
C THR A 174 -30.51 67.07 16.14
N SER A 175 -30.37 68.02 15.21
CA SER A 175 -31.37 69.07 15.02
C SER A 175 -32.70 68.48 14.55
N ALA A 176 -33.81 69.17 14.81
CA ALA A 176 -35.12 68.83 14.24
C ALA A 176 -35.25 69.27 12.77
N THR A 177 -34.36 70.15 12.27
CA THR A 177 -34.52 70.81 10.96
C THR A 177 -33.26 70.83 10.09
N ASP A 178 -32.08 70.61 10.66
CA ASP A 178 -30.81 70.71 9.93
C ASP A 178 -30.32 69.34 9.44
N SER A 179 -30.45 69.10 8.13
CA SER A 179 -29.99 67.88 7.46
C SER A 179 -28.47 67.65 7.57
N GLY A 180 -27.67 68.67 7.86
CA GLY A 180 -26.23 68.54 8.10
C GLY A 180 -25.89 67.82 9.40
N THR A 181 -26.76 67.94 10.41
CA THR A 181 -26.57 67.33 11.74
C THR A 181 -26.88 65.83 11.77
N ILE A 182 -27.72 65.35 10.85
CA ILE A 182 -28.08 63.92 10.75
C ILE A 182 -27.11 63.10 9.89
N LYS A 183 -26.11 63.72 9.26
CA LYS A 183 -25.07 63.00 8.52
C LYS A 183 -24.31 62.09 9.49
N LEU A 184 -24.07 60.85 9.08
CA LEU A 184 -23.43 59.85 9.94
C LEU A 184 -22.05 60.29 10.45
N THR A 185 -21.28 60.94 9.58
CA THR A 185 -19.97 61.54 9.91
C THR A 185 -20.06 62.66 10.92
N SER A 186 -21.08 63.53 10.81
CA SER A 186 -21.31 64.62 11.76
C SER A 186 -21.59 64.06 13.15
N ILE A 187 -22.51 63.10 13.27
CA ILE A 187 -22.88 62.48 14.55
C ILE A 187 -21.68 61.82 15.22
N ILE A 188 -20.95 60.96 14.49
CA ILE A 188 -19.76 60.28 15.03
C ILE A 188 -18.65 61.27 15.39
N SER A 189 -18.44 62.34 14.61
CA SER A 189 -17.43 63.36 14.94
C SER A 189 -17.75 64.11 16.24
N GLN A 190 -19.03 64.38 16.52
CA GLN A 190 -19.47 65.04 17.75
C GLN A 190 -19.39 64.11 18.96
N LEU A 191 -19.78 62.84 18.79
CA LEU A 191 -19.60 61.80 19.81
C LEU A 191 -18.10 61.60 20.12
N TYR A 192 -17.26 61.52 19.09
CA TYR A 192 -15.81 61.47 19.23
C TYR A 192 -15.28 62.68 20.01
N GLY A 193 -15.66 63.90 19.65
CA GLY A 193 -15.20 65.11 20.32
C GLY A 193 -15.58 65.17 21.80
N SER A 194 -16.78 64.69 22.13
CA SER A 194 -17.37 64.79 23.48
C SER A 194 -16.97 63.64 24.41
N LEU A 195 -16.54 62.49 23.87
CA LEU A 195 -16.19 61.30 24.66
C LEU A 195 -14.82 61.46 25.34
N SER A 196 -14.80 61.76 26.63
CA SER A 196 -13.55 61.82 27.42
C SER A 196 -13.27 60.47 28.08
N LEU A 197 -12.21 59.80 27.65
CA LEU A 197 -11.80 58.47 28.14
C LEU A 197 -10.66 58.58 29.17
N PRO A 198 -10.58 57.66 30.15
CA PRO A 198 -9.51 57.64 31.13
C PRO A 198 -8.17 57.21 30.50
N ALA A 199 -7.07 57.38 31.25
CA ALA A 199 -5.75 56.93 30.84
C ALA A 199 -5.74 55.42 30.54
N GLY A 200 -5.04 55.03 29.47
CA GLY A 200 -4.99 53.64 28.98
C GLY A 200 -6.01 53.32 27.89
N PHE A 201 -7.00 54.19 27.65
CA PHE A 201 -7.87 54.11 26.48
C PHE A 201 -7.41 55.06 25.38
N SER A 202 -7.66 54.65 24.14
CA SER A 202 -7.48 55.43 22.94
C SER A 202 -8.78 55.42 22.13
N LYS A 203 -9.03 56.48 21.38
CA LYS A 203 -10.18 56.59 20.48
C LYS A 203 -9.75 57.12 19.11
N GLY A 204 -10.41 56.66 18.07
CA GLY A 204 -10.27 57.16 16.71
C GLY A 204 -11.59 56.99 15.97
N TYR A 205 -11.85 57.74 14.89
CA TYR A 205 -13.05 57.53 14.10
C TYR A 205 -12.73 57.63 12.61
N VAL A 206 -13.49 56.89 11.81
CA VAL A 206 -13.46 56.94 10.35
C VAL A 206 -14.90 56.87 9.86
N ASN A 207 -15.32 57.91 9.14
CA ASN A 207 -16.66 58.00 8.57
C ASN A 207 -17.78 57.81 9.64
N ASN A 208 -18.50 56.69 9.61
CA ASN A 208 -19.58 56.34 10.53
C ASN A 208 -19.20 55.31 11.61
N SER A 209 -17.91 55.03 11.79
CA SER A 209 -17.40 54.13 12.83
C SER A 209 -16.45 54.85 13.79
N LEU A 210 -16.66 54.63 15.09
CA LEU A 210 -15.84 55.11 16.20
C LEU A 210 -15.15 53.92 16.86
N LEU A 211 -13.82 53.89 16.84
CA LEU A 211 -12.98 52.92 17.53
C LEU A 211 -12.69 53.41 18.95
N ILE A 212 -12.86 52.50 19.91
CA ILE A 212 -12.40 52.63 21.29
C ILE A 212 -11.48 51.44 21.54
N ASN A 213 -10.23 51.69 21.91
CA ASN A 213 -9.24 50.65 22.11
C ASN A 213 -8.55 50.83 23.47
N ARG A 214 -8.34 49.72 24.18
CA ARG A 214 -7.67 49.70 25.49
C ARG A 214 -6.25 49.17 25.34
N ALA A 215 -5.26 49.99 25.69
CA ALA A 215 -3.85 49.72 25.41
C ALA A 215 -3.26 48.54 26.20
N ASP A 216 -3.83 48.21 27.36
CA ASP A 216 -3.40 47.12 28.24
C ASP A 216 -4.01 45.75 27.89
N GLN A 217 -4.80 45.67 26.81
CA GLN A 217 -5.50 44.46 26.35
C GLN A 217 -6.42 43.83 27.41
N GLN A 218 -6.93 44.63 28.35
CA GLN A 218 -7.86 44.18 29.38
C GLN A 218 -9.32 44.40 28.98
N ASP A 219 -10.22 43.68 29.66
CA ASP A 219 -11.65 43.69 29.36
C ASP A 219 -12.33 45.05 29.66
N PHE A 220 -13.32 45.47 28.85
CA PHE A 220 -14.10 46.70 29.09
C PHE A 220 -15.49 46.67 28.44
N ILE A 221 -16.43 47.43 28.98
CA ILE A 221 -17.83 47.42 28.52
C ILE A 221 -18.10 48.66 27.69
N VAL A 222 -18.74 48.49 26.52
CA VAL A 222 -19.29 49.59 25.72
C VAL A 222 -20.77 49.35 25.53
N THR A 223 -21.58 50.35 25.86
CA THR A 223 -23.02 50.35 25.56
C THR A 223 -23.38 51.58 24.76
N VAL A 224 -24.37 51.44 23.89
CA VAL A 224 -24.89 52.53 23.09
C VAL A 224 -26.41 52.58 23.21
N SER A 225 -26.97 53.77 23.05
CA SER A 225 -28.40 53.95 22.99
C SER A 225 -28.76 55.11 22.07
N ASP A 226 -29.90 54.97 21.41
CA ASP A 226 -30.60 56.06 20.74
C ASP A 226 -32.02 56.18 21.29
N ASN A 227 -32.60 57.38 21.24
CA ASN A 227 -33.99 57.62 21.63
C ASN A 227 -34.98 57.49 20.45
N ALA A 228 -34.59 56.78 19.38
CA ALA A 228 -35.43 56.47 18.23
C ALA A 228 -35.90 55.00 18.30
N THR A 229 -35.28 54.10 17.55
CA THR A 229 -35.68 52.68 17.46
C THR A 229 -34.78 51.75 18.28
N GLY A 230 -33.68 52.26 18.82
CA GLY A 230 -32.63 51.47 19.46
C GLY A 230 -31.76 50.67 18.48
N GLN A 231 -31.91 50.91 17.16
CA GLN A 231 -31.17 50.20 16.10
C GLN A 231 -30.29 51.12 15.25
N ASP A 232 -30.32 52.43 15.49
CA ASP A 232 -29.60 53.40 14.65
C ASP A 232 -28.09 53.37 14.94
N ILE A 233 -27.71 53.04 16.19
CA ILE A 233 -26.33 52.95 16.67
C ILE A 233 -26.09 51.60 17.33
N VAL A 234 -24.98 50.95 16.99
CA VAL A 234 -24.61 49.64 17.55
C VAL A 234 -23.15 49.62 17.96
N ALA A 235 -22.86 49.03 19.13
CA ALA A 235 -21.50 48.80 19.60
C ALA A 235 -21.13 47.34 19.37
N VAL A 236 -20.01 47.11 18.70
CA VAL A 236 -19.46 45.78 18.43
C VAL A 236 -18.12 45.67 19.12
N ARG A 237 -18.03 44.77 20.10
CA ARG A 237 -16.80 44.47 20.83
C ARG A 237 -16.37 43.03 20.58
N SER A 238 -16.88 42.10 21.38
CA SER A 238 -16.54 40.67 21.34
C SER A 238 -17.65 39.81 20.75
N SER A 239 -18.90 40.26 20.81
CA SER A 239 -20.01 39.51 20.22
C SER A 239 -21.12 40.38 19.64
N VAL A 240 -21.86 39.80 18.69
CA VAL A 240 -23.11 40.32 18.13
C VAL A 240 -24.13 39.20 17.99
N GLU A 241 -25.41 39.55 17.97
CA GLU A 241 -26.51 38.57 17.79
C GLU A 241 -26.80 38.31 16.30
N LYS A 242 -26.56 39.29 15.43
CA LYS A 242 -26.88 39.19 14.00
C LYS A 242 -25.72 39.62 13.14
N THR A 243 -25.56 38.96 12.00
CA THR A 243 -24.58 39.35 10.99
C THR A 243 -24.82 40.74 10.42
N THR A 244 -26.08 41.19 10.37
CA THR A 244 -26.46 42.55 9.99
C THR A 244 -25.93 43.60 10.96
N ASP A 245 -25.48 43.18 12.14
CA ASP A 245 -24.94 44.06 13.15
C ASP A 245 -23.43 44.28 13.04
N LEU A 246 -22.79 43.57 12.12
CA LEU A 246 -21.38 43.73 11.82
C LEU A 246 -21.12 45.01 11.01
N PRO A 247 -20.15 45.86 11.43
CA PRO A 247 -19.90 47.14 10.79
C PRO A 247 -19.13 46.99 9.47
N THR A 248 -19.38 47.90 8.52
CA THR A 248 -18.66 47.95 7.24
C THR A 248 -17.27 48.59 7.33
N ILE A 249 -17.00 49.30 8.43
CA ILE A 249 -15.69 49.87 8.78
C ILE A 249 -15.34 49.40 10.19
N ALA A 250 -14.33 48.56 10.31
CA ALA A 250 -13.88 48.00 11.58
C ALA A 250 -12.35 48.00 11.67
N LEU A 251 -11.83 47.58 12.84
CA LEU A 251 -10.39 47.46 13.05
C LEU A 251 -9.88 46.25 12.26
N VAL A 252 -8.78 46.40 11.52
CA VAL A 252 -8.18 45.30 10.74
C VAL A 252 -7.83 44.14 11.66
N GLY A 253 -8.33 42.94 11.33
CA GLY A 253 -8.12 41.74 12.12
C GLY A 253 -8.90 41.71 13.43
N GLN A 254 -9.90 42.57 13.64
CA GLN A 254 -10.84 42.43 14.74
C GLN A 254 -11.64 41.14 14.59
N HIS A 255 -11.75 40.38 15.68
CA HIS A 255 -12.59 39.21 15.79
C HIS A 255 -13.89 39.55 16.52
N VAL A 256 -14.97 38.90 16.11
CA VAL A 256 -16.29 39.01 16.72
C VAL A 256 -16.93 37.63 16.71
N THR A 257 -17.53 37.26 17.84
CA THR A 257 -18.36 36.06 17.97
C THR A 257 -19.80 36.39 17.57
N ILE A 258 -20.38 35.64 16.63
CA ILE A 258 -21.79 35.74 16.28
C ILE A 258 -22.54 34.70 17.11
N LYS A 259 -23.44 35.18 17.97
CA LYS A 259 -24.24 34.33 18.85
C LYS A 259 -25.40 33.69 18.08
N GLY A 260 -25.42 32.36 18.02
CA GLY A 260 -26.49 31.61 17.35
C GLY A 260 -27.77 31.53 18.19
N ASP A 261 -27.64 31.12 19.46
CA ASP A 261 -28.68 31.14 20.48
C ASP A 261 -28.16 31.96 21.69
N LEU A 262 -29.04 32.72 22.34
CA LEU A 262 -28.71 33.47 23.56
C LEU A 262 -28.49 32.55 24.78
N THR A 263 -28.90 31.29 24.69
CA THR A 263 -28.88 30.33 25.80
C THR A 263 -27.89 29.19 25.64
N SER A 264 -27.29 29.03 24.45
CA SER A 264 -26.26 28.02 24.20
C SER A 264 -25.20 28.53 23.24
N ASP A 265 -23.94 28.23 23.54
CA ASP A 265 -22.79 28.63 22.72
C ASP A 265 -22.47 27.60 21.61
N ILE A 266 -23.36 26.63 21.37
CA ILE A 266 -23.13 25.51 20.43
C ILE A 266 -23.16 26.00 18.97
N ASP A 267 -24.07 26.92 18.68
CA ASP A 267 -24.30 27.46 17.33
C ASP A 267 -23.49 28.75 17.07
N ASP A 268 -22.55 29.07 17.96
CA ASP A 268 -21.70 30.25 17.82
C ASP A 268 -20.64 30.04 16.73
N TRP A 269 -20.42 31.07 15.94
CA TRP A 269 -19.33 31.10 14.97
C TRP A 269 -18.59 32.43 15.03
N TYR A 270 -17.37 32.43 14.49
CA TYR A 270 -16.42 33.53 14.68
C TYR A 270 -16.15 34.20 13.34
N ALA A 271 -16.09 35.53 13.34
CA ALA A 271 -15.76 36.32 12.17
C ALA A 271 -14.57 37.21 12.45
N ARG A 272 -13.72 37.39 11.44
CA ARG A 272 -12.58 38.28 11.42
C ARG A 272 -12.74 39.34 10.34
N PHE A 273 -12.45 40.59 10.68
CA PHE A 273 -12.53 41.69 9.74
C PHE A 273 -11.32 41.74 8.79
N VAL A 274 -11.60 41.80 7.49
CA VAL A 274 -10.60 41.90 6.41
C VAL A 274 -10.84 43.17 5.60
N PRO A 275 -9.87 44.09 5.50
CA PRO A 275 -10.03 45.33 4.75
C PRO A 275 -10.08 45.09 3.23
N THR A 276 -10.84 45.91 2.51
CA THR A 276 -10.91 45.84 1.02
C THR A 276 -9.59 46.26 0.36
N SER A 277 -8.81 47.11 1.03
CA SER A 277 -7.49 47.56 0.56
C SER A 277 -6.58 47.79 1.77
N PRO A 278 -5.67 46.85 2.09
CA PRO A 278 -4.87 46.89 3.31
C PRO A 278 -3.83 48.01 3.23
N THR A 279 -4.16 49.18 3.78
CA THR A 279 -3.28 50.36 3.83
C THR A 279 -2.77 50.68 5.24
N GLY A 280 -2.98 49.79 6.21
CA GLY A 280 -2.55 49.96 7.60
C GLY A 280 -3.27 49.01 8.57
N THR A 281 -3.12 49.26 9.88
CA THR A 281 -3.66 48.43 10.98
C THR A 281 -4.84 49.06 11.73
N GLY A 282 -5.37 50.20 11.26
CA GLY A 282 -6.43 50.96 11.93
C GLY A 282 -7.85 50.61 11.46
N LEU A 283 -8.81 51.52 11.68
CA LEU A 283 -10.15 51.42 11.11
C LEU A 283 -10.08 51.52 9.58
N GLN A 284 -10.65 50.54 8.87
CA GLN A 284 -10.68 50.52 7.41
C GLN A 284 -12.02 50.00 6.90
N PRO A 285 -12.47 50.42 5.70
CA PRO A 285 -13.59 49.78 5.02
C PRO A 285 -13.21 48.36 4.58
N GLY A 286 -14.14 47.42 4.72
CA GLY A 286 -13.86 46.00 4.53
C GLY A 286 -15.08 45.11 4.68
N GLY A 287 -14.82 43.82 4.80
CA GLY A 287 -15.83 42.78 5.02
C GLY A 287 -15.41 41.83 6.13
N TRP A 288 -16.40 41.12 6.67
CA TRP A 288 -16.19 40.09 7.67
C TRP A 288 -16.09 38.73 6.98
N GLN A 289 -15.07 37.96 7.34
CA GLN A 289 -14.87 36.58 6.88
C GLN A 289 -14.96 35.66 8.08
N GLU A 290 -15.52 34.47 7.91
CA GLU A 290 -15.50 33.45 8.96
C GLU A 290 -14.06 33.10 9.33
N SER A 291 -13.81 32.86 10.62
CA SER A 291 -12.51 32.53 11.18
C SER A 291 -12.62 31.39 12.20
N ALA A 292 -11.49 30.79 12.54
CA ALA A 292 -11.39 29.99 13.75
C ALA A 292 -11.57 30.87 15.00
N LYS A 293 -11.88 30.24 16.13
CA LYS A 293 -11.93 30.92 17.42
C LYS A 293 -10.54 31.47 17.78
N PRO A 294 -10.43 32.76 18.17
CA PRO A 294 -9.21 33.35 18.69
C PRO A 294 -8.54 32.49 19.77
N GLY A 295 -7.25 32.26 19.63
CA GLY A 295 -6.45 31.46 20.55
C GLY A 295 -6.49 29.94 20.36
N THR A 296 -7.29 29.43 19.43
CA THR A 296 -7.27 27.99 19.10
C THR A 296 -6.11 27.64 18.18
N SER A 297 -5.54 26.45 18.34
CA SER A 297 -4.44 25.97 17.48
C SER A 297 -4.96 25.71 16.06
N THR A 298 -4.25 26.21 15.05
CA THR A 298 -4.74 26.16 13.66
C THR A 298 -3.90 25.32 12.71
N THR A 299 -2.64 25.06 13.04
CA THR A 299 -1.66 24.53 12.08
C THR A 299 -1.00 23.25 12.57
N PHE A 300 -1.00 22.21 11.72
CA PHE A 300 -0.27 20.97 11.96
C PHE A 300 1.24 21.17 11.86
N ASP A 301 2.01 20.45 12.68
CA ASP A 301 3.47 20.42 12.51
C ASP A 301 3.84 19.56 11.30
N ALA A 302 4.20 20.23 10.20
CA ALA A 302 4.61 19.60 8.94
C ALA A 302 5.87 18.72 9.07
N SER A 303 6.64 18.82 10.16
CA SER A 303 7.77 17.92 10.44
C SER A 303 7.35 16.57 11.04
N THR A 304 6.11 16.46 11.51
CA THR A 304 5.55 15.21 12.06
C THR A 304 4.52 14.56 11.15
N MET A 305 3.90 15.35 10.26
CA MET A 305 2.99 14.87 9.22
C MET A 305 3.72 14.12 8.09
N PRO A 306 3.00 13.31 7.28
CA PRO A 306 3.56 12.66 6.10
C PRO A 306 4.23 13.63 5.13
N HIS A 307 5.34 13.21 4.53
CA HIS A 307 6.05 13.98 3.51
C HIS A 307 5.66 13.47 2.12
N VAL A 308 5.88 14.30 1.10
CA VAL A 308 5.52 13.98 -0.27
C VAL A 308 6.74 13.94 -1.17
N LEU A 309 6.75 12.93 -2.03
CA LEU A 309 7.68 12.79 -3.14
C LEU A 309 6.91 13.06 -4.44
N THR A 310 7.45 13.99 -5.23
CA THR A 310 6.87 14.40 -6.52
C THR A 310 7.83 14.11 -7.65
N PHE A 311 7.29 13.68 -8.81
CA PHE A 311 8.05 13.45 -10.03
C PHE A 311 7.95 14.69 -10.94
N ASN A 312 9.08 15.31 -11.21
CA ASN A 312 9.17 16.55 -11.98
C ASN A 312 9.20 16.26 -13.49
N ALA A 313 8.83 17.26 -14.31
CA ALA A 313 8.84 17.14 -15.77
C ALA A 313 10.24 16.92 -16.38
N ASP A 314 11.30 17.28 -15.66
CA ASP A 314 12.70 17.06 -16.06
C ASP A 314 13.22 15.64 -15.76
N GLY A 315 12.38 14.77 -15.19
CA GLY A 315 12.75 13.40 -14.82
C GLY A 315 13.45 13.26 -13.48
N THR A 316 13.53 14.34 -12.69
CA THR A 316 14.02 14.32 -11.31
C THR A 316 12.89 14.14 -10.29
N PHE A 317 13.25 13.92 -9.03
CA PHE A 317 12.31 13.83 -7.92
C PHE A 317 12.56 14.91 -6.88
N THR A 318 11.48 15.40 -6.26
CA THR A 318 11.54 16.32 -5.12
C THR A 318 10.84 15.70 -3.92
N PHE A 319 11.58 15.49 -2.84
CA PHE A 319 11.10 15.08 -1.53
C PHE A 319 10.96 16.30 -0.63
N ARG A 320 9.75 16.58 -0.14
CA ARG A 320 9.48 17.80 0.63
C ARG A 320 8.38 17.60 1.66
N LYS A 321 8.32 18.52 2.61
CA LYS A 321 7.16 18.68 3.48
C LYS A 321 5.94 19.03 2.64
N ALA A 322 4.81 18.41 2.96
CA ALA A 322 3.53 18.79 2.38
C ALA A 322 3.01 20.08 3.05
N THR A 323 2.24 20.86 2.30
CA THR A 323 1.56 22.06 2.81
C THR A 323 0.17 21.67 3.24
N TRP A 324 -0.01 21.42 4.53
CA TRP A 324 -1.29 21.02 5.10
C TRP A 324 -2.20 22.22 5.31
N GLY A 325 -3.50 22.04 5.07
CA GLY A 325 -4.52 23.04 5.32
C GLY A 325 -4.56 23.44 6.79
N THR A 326 -4.80 24.73 7.04
CA THR A 326 -4.98 25.27 8.38
C THR A 326 -6.45 25.33 8.74
N ARG A 327 -6.74 25.29 10.03
CA ARG A 327 -8.07 25.53 10.56
C ARG A 327 -8.50 26.96 10.24
N VAL A 328 -9.57 27.12 9.47
CA VAL A 328 -10.10 28.43 9.04
C VAL A 328 -11.44 28.79 9.68
N ALA A 329 -12.11 27.83 10.33
CA ALA A 329 -13.41 28.04 10.94
C ALA A 329 -13.54 27.26 12.26
N GLY A 330 -14.51 27.66 13.08
CA GLY A 330 -14.94 26.90 14.25
C GLY A 330 -14.02 26.95 15.47
N ASP A 331 -14.34 26.13 16.46
CA ASP A 331 -13.55 25.90 17.68
C ASP A 331 -13.39 24.40 18.04
N GLU A 332 -12.77 24.12 19.18
CA GLU A 332 -12.50 22.75 19.66
C GLU A 332 -13.76 21.89 19.87
N THR A 333 -14.97 22.45 19.73
CA THR A 333 -16.25 21.74 19.86
C THR A 333 -16.81 21.35 18.50
N ASN A 334 -16.94 22.30 17.57
CA ASN A 334 -17.57 22.06 16.25
C ASN A 334 -16.58 21.62 15.16
N ASP A 335 -15.30 21.91 15.33
CA ASP A 335 -14.21 21.45 14.46
C ASP A 335 -13.01 21.07 15.35
N PRO A 336 -13.16 20.00 16.17
CA PRO A 336 -12.09 19.53 17.04
C PRO A 336 -10.85 19.15 16.22
N LYS A 337 -9.69 19.11 16.88
CA LYS A 337 -8.47 18.54 16.27
C LYS A 337 -8.77 17.13 15.73
N PRO A 338 -8.40 16.82 14.47
CA PRO A 338 -8.56 15.47 13.95
C PRO A 338 -7.91 14.43 14.85
N SER A 339 -8.54 13.26 14.98
CA SER A 339 -8.15 12.21 15.92
C SER A 339 -6.76 11.60 15.66
N PHE A 340 -6.15 11.87 14.49
CA PHE A 340 -4.78 11.49 14.21
C PHE A 340 -3.75 12.35 14.96
N VAL A 341 -4.12 13.55 15.43
CA VAL A 341 -3.24 14.42 16.22
C VAL A 341 -3.01 13.78 17.59
N GLY A 342 -1.74 13.55 17.95
CA GLY A 342 -1.36 12.78 19.13
C GLY A 342 -1.30 11.27 18.91
N ALA A 343 -1.65 10.78 17.71
CA ALA A 343 -1.55 9.38 17.32
C ALA A 343 -0.47 9.15 16.25
N GLN A 344 -0.12 7.88 16.00
CA GLN A 344 0.72 7.46 14.89
C GLN A 344 -0.15 7.08 13.69
N ILE A 345 0.31 7.34 12.48
CA ILE A 345 -0.37 6.94 11.24
C ILE A 345 0.10 5.53 10.86
N THR A 346 -0.84 4.59 10.76
CA THR A 346 -0.55 3.17 10.47
C THR A 346 -0.57 2.88 8.97
N ASP A 347 -1.58 3.41 8.27
CA ASP A 347 -1.73 3.30 6.82
C ASP A 347 -2.32 4.58 6.21
N ILE A 348 -1.98 4.84 4.95
CA ILE A 348 -2.54 5.92 4.14
C ILE A 348 -3.07 5.33 2.85
N ARG A 349 -4.31 5.66 2.48
CA ARG A 349 -4.97 5.19 1.25
C ARG A 349 -5.79 6.27 0.59
N ALA A 350 -5.96 6.17 -0.73
CA ALA A 350 -7.02 6.90 -1.40
C ALA A 350 -8.36 6.21 -1.09
N ILE A 351 -9.34 6.97 -0.64
CA ILE A 351 -10.67 6.47 -0.29
C ILE A 351 -11.70 7.38 -0.94
N LYS A 352 -12.39 6.90 -1.99
CA LYS A 352 -13.47 7.64 -2.67
C LYS A 352 -13.17 9.13 -2.95
N GLY A 353 -11.98 9.43 -3.48
CA GLY A 353 -11.56 10.80 -3.82
C GLY A 353 -10.99 11.63 -2.66
N ARG A 354 -10.75 11.01 -1.50
CA ARG A 354 -10.15 11.62 -0.31
C ARG A 354 -8.84 10.94 0.07
N LEU A 355 -7.98 11.64 0.81
CA LEU A 355 -6.84 11.05 1.51
C LEU A 355 -7.32 10.47 2.83
N GLY A 356 -7.30 9.14 2.95
CA GLY A 356 -7.65 8.41 4.17
C GLY A 356 -6.41 8.08 4.99
N LEU A 357 -6.43 8.43 6.27
CA LEU A 357 -5.44 8.10 7.28
C LEU A 357 -6.04 7.12 8.27
N LEU A 358 -5.34 6.02 8.53
CA LEU A 358 -5.64 5.11 9.63
C LEU A 358 -4.68 5.38 10.78
N THR A 359 -5.19 5.31 12.01
CA THR A 359 -4.42 5.71 13.19
C THR A 359 -4.17 4.55 14.15
N SER A 360 -3.13 4.69 14.96
CA SER A 360 -2.81 3.77 16.06
C SER A 360 -3.85 3.73 17.16
N VAL A 361 -4.76 4.72 17.21
CA VAL A 361 -5.87 4.80 18.18
C VAL A 361 -7.17 4.19 17.62
N GLY A 362 -7.13 3.61 16.41
CA GLY A 362 -8.26 2.88 15.84
C GLY A 362 -9.26 3.75 15.08
N THR A 363 -8.87 4.94 14.62
CA THR A 363 -9.73 5.84 13.85
C THR A 363 -9.37 5.87 12.36
N MET A 364 -10.38 6.11 11.52
CA MET A 364 -10.21 6.43 10.11
C MET A 364 -10.55 7.91 9.92
N VAL A 365 -9.58 8.68 9.42
CA VAL A 365 -9.73 10.10 9.15
C VAL A 365 -9.54 10.35 7.65
N CYS A 366 -10.54 10.90 6.98
CA CYS A 366 -10.46 11.26 5.56
C CYS A 366 -10.45 12.78 5.37
N SER A 367 -9.58 13.23 4.47
CA SER A 367 -9.53 14.63 4.03
C SER A 367 -10.83 15.04 3.34
N ARG A 368 -10.92 16.32 2.99
CA ARG A 368 -11.92 16.81 2.04
C ARG A 368 -11.74 16.16 0.66
N PRO A 369 -12.82 16.00 -0.13
CA PRO A 369 -12.73 15.40 -1.46
C PRO A 369 -11.96 16.34 -2.41
N ASP A 370 -11.03 15.78 -3.17
CA ASP A 370 -10.13 16.50 -4.08
C ASP A 370 -9.28 17.62 -3.45
N ASP A 371 -9.18 17.63 -2.12
CA ASP A 371 -8.26 18.48 -1.35
C ASP A 371 -7.57 17.59 -0.29
N GLU A 372 -6.60 16.80 -0.75
CA GLU A 372 -5.94 15.74 0.01
C GLU A 372 -5.20 16.25 1.26
N PHE A 373 -4.87 17.54 1.30
CA PHE A 373 -4.07 18.14 2.36
C PHE A 373 -4.92 18.85 3.42
N ASN A 374 -6.25 18.76 3.35
CA ASN A 374 -7.16 19.50 4.24
C ASN A 374 -8.04 18.58 5.07
N PHE A 375 -7.86 18.67 6.40
CA PHE A 375 -8.60 17.90 7.41
C PHE A 375 -9.44 18.79 8.33
N TRP A 376 -9.77 20.01 7.91
CA TRP A 376 -10.64 20.93 8.64
C TRP A 376 -11.94 21.17 7.88
N ILE A 377 -13.03 21.43 8.61
CA ILE A 377 -14.31 21.78 7.98
C ILE A 377 -14.19 23.12 7.24
N LYS A 378 -15.07 23.36 6.25
CA LYS A 378 -15.09 24.64 5.52
C LYS A 378 -15.64 25.80 6.36
N SER A 379 -16.70 25.53 7.11
CA SER A 379 -17.51 26.50 7.84
C SER A 379 -18.11 25.83 9.05
N ALA A 380 -18.08 26.50 10.19
CA ALA A 380 -18.68 26.04 11.44
C ALA A 380 -20.21 26.18 11.45
N GLN A 381 -20.77 26.98 10.53
CA GLN A 381 -22.21 27.25 10.47
C GLN A 381 -23.01 26.05 9.96
N GLN A 382 -22.45 25.29 9.03
CA GLN A 382 -23.12 24.13 8.45
C GLN A 382 -22.11 23.09 8.02
N LEU A 383 -22.28 21.87 8.53
CA LEU A 383 -21.56 20.71 8.06
C LEU A 383 -22.13 20.25 6.70
N THR A 384 -21.25 20.00 5.76
CA THR A 384 -21.55 19.57 4.39
C THR A 384 -20.98 18.19 4.12
N ASP A 385 -21.50 17.51 3.09
CA ASP A 385 -20.97 16.21 2.67
C ASP A 385 -19.48 16.29 2.24
N GLY A 386 -18.99 17.47 1.86
CA GLY A 386 -17.61 17.71 1.42
C GLY A 386 -16.62 18.03 2.54
N ASP A 387 -17.05 17.99 3.80
CA ASP A 387 -16.17 18.19 4.96
C ASP A 387 -15.42 16.89 5.32
N PRO A 388 -14.34 16.98 6.12
CA PRO A 388 -13.56 15.82 6.54
C PRO A 388 -14.41 14.79 7.30
N ILE A 389 -13.98 13.53 7.27
CA ILE A 389 -14.63 12.43 7.98
C ILE A 389 -13.68 11.95 9.06
N ASP A 390 -14.14 11.83 10.30
CA ASP A 390 -13.37 11.26 11.41
C ASP A 390 -14.26 10.28 12.17
N ILE A 391 -14.01 8.98 11.98
CA ILE A 391 -14.84 7.93 12.57
C ILE A 391 -13.98 6.90 13.29
N ALA A 392 -14.49 6.43 14.42
CA ALA A 392 -13.96 5.31 15.17
C ALA A 392 -14.96 4.15 15.08
N PRO A 393 -14.57 2.96 14.56
CA PRO A 393 -15.42 1.80 14.63
C PRO A 393 -15.70 1.40 16.08
N ASP A 394 -16.96 1.08 16.39
CA ASP A 394 -17.33 0.56 17.70
C ASP A 394 -17.07 -0.95 17.76
N TYR A 395 -16.21 -1.35 18.70
CA TYR A 395 -15.92 -2.75 18.97
C TYR A 395 -15.56 -2.96 20.46
N PRO A 396 -16.01 -4.04 21.12
CA PRO A 396 -15.80 -4.23 22.56
C PRO A 396 -14.34 -4.37 23.01
N LYS A 397 -13.43 -4.71 22.10
CA LYS A 397 -12.00 -4.89 22.38
C LYS A 397 -11.20 -3.74 21.77
N SER A 398 -10.09 -3.38 22.39
CA SER A 398 -9.13 -2.45 21.78
C SER A 398 -8.52 -3.07 20.52
N PHE A 399 -8.43 -2.28 19.46
CA PHE A 399 -7.83 -2.67 18.18
C PHE A 399 -7.09 -1.48 17.58
N VAL A 400 -6.24 -1.78 16.60
CA VAL A 400 -5.53 -0.78 15.79
C VAL A 400 -5.87 -1.03 14.34
N LEU A 401 -6.35 0.00 13.63
CA LEU A 401 -6.56 -0.08 12.19
C LEU A 401 -5.19 -0.07 11.51
N LYS A 402 -4.94 -1.02 10.60
CA LYS A 402 -3.62 -1.19 9.94
C LYS A 402 -3.69 -1.26 8.42
N GLY A 403 -4.88 -1.34 7.86
CA GLY A 403 -5.07 -1.34 6.43
C GLY A 403 -6.52 -1.07 6.06
N ALA A 404 -6.70 -0.58 4.86
CA ALA A 404 -8.01 -0.41 4.25
C ALA A 404 -7.95 -0.90 2.81
N ALA A 405 -9.02 -1.54 2.36
CA ALA A 405 -9.15 -2.02 0.99
C ALA A 405 -10.53 -1.67 0.46
N GLU A 406 -10.56 -0.99 -0.68
CA GLU A 406 -11.79 -0.78 -1.45
C GLU A 406 -12.23 -2.12 -2.06
N PHE A 407 -13.53 -2.40 -1.98
CA PHE A 407 -14.11 -3.67 -2.38
C PHE A 407 -15.50 -3.45 -2.98
N GLN A 408 -15.67 -3.71 -4.27
CA GLN A 408 -16.84 -3.33 -5.06
C GLN A 408 -17.24 -1.85 -4.82
N ALA A 409 -18.43 -1.61 -4.26
CA ALA A 409 -18.92 -0.27 -3.90
C ALA A 409 -18.62 0.12 -2.43
N GLY A 410 -18.09 -0.81 -1.63
CA GLY A 410 -17.80 -0.63 -0.21
C GLY A 410 -16.31 -0.49 0.10
N LEU A 411 -16.03 -0.26 1.38
CA LEU A 411 -14.67 -0.14 1.91
C LEU A 411 -14.57 -1.06 3.13
N VAL A 412 -13.51 -1.86 3.20
CA VAL A 412 -13.23 -2.74 4.34
C VAL A 412 -12.03 -2.18 5.10
N LEU A 413 -12.21 -1.93 6.39
CA LEU A 413 -11.14 -1.58 7.31
C LEU A 413 -10.66 -2.84 8.02
N LEU A 414 -9.34 -3.01 8.09
CA LEU A 414 -8.72 -4.20 8.65
C LEU A 414 -7.86 -3.82 9.86
N ALA A 415 -8.19 -4.46 10.98
CA ALA A 415 -7.32 -4.59 12.15
C ALA A 415 -6.82 -6.03 12.24
N ASP A 416 -5.84 -6.28 13.12
CA ASP A 416 -5.26 -7.61 13.31
C ASP A 416 -6.28 -8.66 13.74
N GLU A 417 -7.30 -8.32 14.54
CA GLU A 417 -8.26 -9.29 15.08
C GLU A 417 -9.70 -9.10 14.61
N VAL A 418 -9.99 -8.00 13.91
CA VAL A 418 -11.35 -7.63 13.51
C VAL A 418 -11.34 -6.89 12.18
N GLN A 419 -12.36 -7.13 11.38
CA GLN A 419 -12.57 -6.47 10.09
C GLN A 419 -13.90 -5.73 10.14
N PHE A 420 -13.94 -4.52 9.59
CA PHE A 420 -15.12 -3.66 9.56
C PHE A 420 -15.52 -3.35 8.12
N LEU A 421 -16.82 -3.39 7.86
CA LEU A 421 -17.39 -2.86 6.63
C LEU A 421 -17.77 -1.39 6.88
N VAL A 422 -17.29 -0.51 6.02
CA VAL A 422 -17.74 0.88 5.96
C VAL A 422 -18.91 0.95 4.98
N THR A 423 -20.02 1.46 5.47
CA THR A 423 -21.26 1.68 4.72
C THR A 423 -21.52 3.17 4.60
N ASP A 424 -22.06 3.60 3.47
CA ASP A 424 -22.58 4.94 3.28
C ASP A 424 -24.08 4.93 2.99
N GLY A 425 -24.75 6.02 3.33
CA GLY A 425 -26.18 6.23 3.05
C GLY A 425 -26.47 6.74 1.63
N GLY A 426 -25.56 6.55 0.66
CA GLY A 426 -25.65 7.05 -0.71
C GLY A 426 -24.53 8.00 -1.10
N THR A 427 -24.22 9.00 -0.26
CA THR A 427 -23.05 9.88 -0.40
C THR A 427 -22.02 9.54 0.66
N PHE A 428 -20.73 9.58 0.34
CA PHE A 428 -19.64 9.36 1.31
C PHE A 428 -19.23 10.69 1.97
N GLY A 429 -19.87 11.01 3.10
CA GLY A 429 -19.67 12.25 3.87
C GLY A 429 -19.74 12.01 5.39
N PRO A 430 -19.41 13.03 6.20
CA PRO A 430 -19.29 12.87 7.65
C PRO A 430 -20.60 12.50 8.36
N LEU A 431 -21.76 12.86 7.81
CA LEU A 431 -23.07 12.55 8.39
C LEU A 431 -23.64 11.17 7.97
N THR A 432 -23.11 10.58 6.90
CA THR A 432 -23.69 9.40 6.25
C THR A 432 -22.84 8.15 6.39
N VAL A 433 -21.54 8.31 6.66
CA VAL A 433 -20.62 7.19 6.80
C VAL A 433 -20.79 6.52 8.16
N ALA A 434 -20.91 5.20 8.14
CA ALA A 434 -20.99 4.37 9.33
C ALA A 434 -20.15 3.11 9.15
N THR A 435 -19.69 2.53 10.26
CA THR A 435 -18.92 1.29 10.28
C THR A 435 -19.68 0.18 10.99
N LYS A 436 -19.56 -1.05 10.48
CA LYS A 436 -20.12 -2.25 11.12
C LYS A 436 -19.05 -3.34 11.19
N PRO A 437 -18.92 -4.05 12.33
CA PRO A 437 -18.08 -5.25 12.39
C PRO A 437 -18.56 -6.26 11.35
N LEU A 438 -17.62 -6.78 10.57
CA LEU A 438 -17.88 -7.73 9.49
C LEU A 438 -17.46 -9.15 9.91
N SER A 439 -16.24 -9.30 10.42
CA SER A 439 -15.69 -10.58 10.89
C SER A 439 -14.55 -10.36 11.90
N ALA A 440 -14.06 -11.43 12.52
CA ALA A 440 -13.05 -11.40 13.57
C ALA A 440 -11.91 -12.41 13.32
N TYR A 441 -11.34 -12.39 12.12
CA TYR A 441 -10.19 -13.22 11.77
C TYR A 441 -8.88 -12.60 12.27
N ASN A 442 -7.92 -13.44 12.64
CA ASN A 442 -6.59 -13.00 13.07
C ASN A 442 -5.64 -12.88 11.86
N LEU A 443 -5.33 -11.65 11.46
CA LEU A 443 -4.64 -11.30 10.23
C LEU A 443 -3.30 -10.59 10.48
N GLN A 444 -2.41 -10.66 9.50
CA GLN A 444 -1.18 -9.88 9.45
C GLN A 444 -1.34 -8.75 8.42
N VAL A 445 -2.11 -7.73 8.78
CA VAL A 445 -2.60 -6.71 7.83
C VAL A 445 -1.48 -5.86 7.23
N GLN A 446 -0.59 -5.33 8.07
CA GLN A 446 0.35 -4.26 7.70
C GLN A 446 1.25 -4.59 6.48
N ASN A 447 1.69 -5.85 6.37
CA ASN A 447 2.54 -6.34 5.29
C ASN A 447 1.89 -7.43 4.44
N GLY A 448 0.73 -7.93 4.86
CA GLY A 448 0.06 -9.07 4.25
C GLY A 448 -1.24 -8.75 3.52
N LEU A 449 -1.66 -7.48 3.46
CA LEU A 449 -2.84 -7.05 2.73
C LEU A 449 -2.54 -6.82 1.24
N LEU A 450 -3.28 -7.50 0.37
CA LEU A 450 -3.22 -7.34 -1.08
C LEU A 450 -4.64 -7.26 -1.69
N PRO A 451 -5.08 -6.08 -2.17
CA PRO A 451 -6.25 -5.99 -3.03
C PRO A 451 -5.88 -6.47 -4.44
N LEU A 452 -6.42 -7.60 -4.89
CA LEU A 452 -6.07 -8.21 -6.19
C LEU A 452 -7.04 -7.81 -7.31
N GLN A 453 -8.33 -7.70 -7.01
CA GLN A 453 -9.42 -7.36 -7.94
C GLN A 453 -10.55 -6.63 -7.19
N GLN A 454 -11.49 -6.00 -7.92
CA GLN A 454 -12.63 -5.31 -7.31
C GLN A 454 -13.53 -6.23 -6.46
N ASP A 455 -13.45 -7.55 -6.63
CA ASP A 455 -14.27 -8.56 -5.95
C ASP A 455 -13.47 -9.54 -5.08
N ARG A 456 -12.14 -9.35 -4.96
CA ARG A 456 -11.29 -10.20 -4.12
C ARG A 456 -10.18 -9.43 -3.42
N ILE A 457 -10.25 -9.44 -2.09
CA ILE A 457 -9.13 -9.06 -1.22
C ILE A 457 -8.46 -10.33 -0.71
N VAL A 458 -7.14 -10.31 -0.66
CA VAL A 458 -6.34 -11.37 -0.06
C VAL A 458 -5.55 -10.77 1.10
N CYS A 459 -5.59 -11.43 2.25
CA CYS A 459 -4.82 -11.03 3.42
C CYS A 459 -4.13 -12.23 4.07
N ALA A 460 -2.92 -12.03 4.57
CA ALA A 460 -2.22 -13.04 5.34
C ALA A 460 -2.94 -13.32 6.67
N LEU A 461 -3.14 -14.60 6.97
CA LEU A 461 -3.66 -15.10 8.24
C LEU A 461 -2.49 -15.31 9.23
N LYS A 462 -2.67 -14.93 10.48
CA LYS A 462 -1.67 -15.14 11.54
C LYS A 462 -1.89 -16.48 12.24
N ARG A 463 -0.85 -17.32 12.30
CA ARG A 463 -0.77 -18.49 13.19
C ARG A 463 0.47 -18.38 14.07
N THR A 464 0.59 -19.26 15.06
CA THR A 464 1.68 -19.19 16.04
C THR A 464 3.08 -19.31 15.41
N ASN A 465 3.27 -20.25 14.47
CA ASN A 465 4.57 -20.54 13.84
C ASN A 465 4.50 -20.53 12.31
N SER A 466 3.36 -20.20 11.73
CA SER A 466 3.15 -20.17 10.30
C SER A 466 2.19 -19.06 9.92
N THR A 467 2.15 -18.79 8.63
CA THR A 467 1.19 -17.88 8.01
C THR A 467 0.20 -18.69 7.18
N GLY A 468 -1.03 -18.18 7.05
CA GLY A 468 -1.98 -18.64 6.04
C GLY A 468 -2.35 -17.54 5.06
N LEU A 469 -3.20 -17.87 4.10
CA LEU A 469 -3.77 -16.92 3.14
C LEU A 469 -5.29 -16.95 3.23
N GLN A 470 -5.87 -15.81 3.58
CA GLN A 470 -7.31 -15.61 3.68
C GLN A 470 -7.80 -14.77 2.50
N SER A 471 -8.77 -15.28 1.77
CA SER A 471 -9.47 -14.60 0.68
C SER A 471 -10.83 -14.12 1.16
N PHE A 472 -11.19 -12.92 0.71
CA PHE A 472 -12.42 -12.22 1.00
C PHE A 472 -13.15 -12.07 -0.33
N LEU A 473 -14.30 -12.73 -0.45
CA LEU A 473 -15.12 -12.76 -1.65
C LEU A 473 -16.50 -12.21 -1.31
N ALA A 474 -17.18 -11.55 -2.24
CA ALA A 474 -18.57 -11.18 -2.05
C ALA A 474 -19.45 -11.86 -3.10
N PRO A 475 -20.54 -12.52 -2.67
CA PRO A 475 -21.60 -12.90 -3.59
C PRO A 475 -22.17 -11.66 -4.27
N THR A 476 -22.57 -11.80 -5.54
CA THR A 476 -23.18 -10.71 -6.31
C THR A 476 -24.37 -10.11 -5.57
N GLY A 477 -24.30 -8.81 -5.25
CA GLY A 477 -25.42 -8.03 -4.72
C GLY A 477 -25.52 -7.89 -3.19
N SER A 478 -24.59 -8.42 -2.38
CA SER A 478 -24.58 -8.19 -0.93
C SER A 478 -23.16 -8.12 -0.33
N LEU A 479 -22.74 -6.91 0.05
CA LEU A 479 -21.48 -6.69 0.80
C LEU A 479 -21.56 -7.16 2.26
N ALA A 480 -22.77 -7.26 2.82
CA ALA A 480 -22.97 -7.76 4.18
C ALA A 480 -22.83 -9.29 4.29
N SER A 481 -22.78 -10.00 3.16
CA SER A 481 -22.70 -11.46 3.08
C SER A 481 -21.37 -11.93 2.49
N MET A 482 -20.28 -11.21 2.78
CA MET A 482 -18.95 -11.61 2.33
C MET A 482 -18.61 -13.04 2.80
N VAL A 483 -18.08 -13.81 1.88
CA VAL A 483 -17.57 -15.18 2.08
C VAL A 483 -16.07 -15.08 2.33
N PHE A 484 -15.64 -15.75 3.39
CA PHE A 484 -14.24 -15.83 3.78
C PHE A 484 -13.77 -17.24 3.48
N ASP A 485 -12.79 -17.37 2.60
CA ASP A 485 -12.20 -18.66 2.21
C ASP A 485 -10.71 -18.69 2.50
N GLU A 486 -10.22 -19.80 3.01
CA GLU A 486 -8.81 -19.96 3.37
C GLU A 486 -8.05 -20.71 2.27
N ALA A 487 -7.39 -19.97 1.39
CA ALA A 487 -6.62 -20.53 0.28
C ALA A 487 -5.45 -21.43 0.72
N SER A 488 -4.97 -21.29 1.96
CA SER A 488 -3.90 -22.10 2.54
C SER A 488 -4.37 -23.32 3.35
N ALA A 489 -5.67 -23.64 3.36
CA ALA A 489 -6.22 -24.66 4.25
C ALA A 489 -5.57 -26.05 4.06
N GLU A 490 -5.09 -26.33 2.84
CA GLU A 490 -4.45 -27.59 2.49
C GLU A 490 -2.96 -27.64 2.86
N VAL A 491 -2.37 -26.49 3.19
CA VAL A 491 -0.93 -26.29 3.46
C VAL A 491 -0.67 -25.41 4.70
N PRO A 492 -1.23 -25.77 5.88
CA PRO A 492 -1.24 -24.90 7.05
C PRO A 492 0.14 -24.52 7.61
N THR A 493 1.19 -25.30 7.35
CA THR A 493 2.55 -25.06 7.85
C THR A 493 3.57 -24.74 6.74
N LEU A 494 3.13 -24.65 5.48
CA LEU A 494 4.03 -24.43 4.35
C LEU A 494 4.74 -23.06 4.41
N LEU A 495 4.07 -22.03 4.92
CA LEU A 495 4.61 -20.67 5.06
C LEU A 495 5.08 -20.46 6.51
N PRO A 496 6.37 -20.65 6.84
CA PRO A 496 6.88 -20.50 8.20
C PRO A 496 7.03 -19.03 8.60
N GLY A 497 6.63 -18.69 9.83
CA GLY A 497 6.79 -17.33 10.36
C GLY A 497 5.76 -16.32 9.86
N ASN A 498 6.13 -15.04 9.83
CA ASN A 498 5.28 -13.89 9.48
C ASN A 498 5.54 -13.38 8.06
N VAL A 499 4.56 -12.68 7.48
CA VAL A 499 4.70 -12.07 6.15
C VAL A 499 5.55 -10.80 6.20
N GLU A 500 6.57 -10.76 5.33
CA GLU A 500 7.36 -9.57 5.08
C GLU A 500 6.74 -8.71 3.98
N TRP A 501 6.26 -9.34 2.90
CA TRP A 501 5.50 -8.68 1.84
C TRP A 501 4.71 -9.69 1.00
N ILE A 502 3.69 -9.18 0.33
CA ILE A 502 2.83 -9.90 -0.60
C ILE A 502 2.72 -9.12 -1.91
N ALA A 503 2.73 -9.82 -3.03
CA ALA A 503 2.51 -9.26 -4.36
C ALA A 503 1.63 -10.21 -5.16
N GLY A 504 0.86 -9.71 -6.11
CA GLY A 504 0.09 -10.60 -6.98
C GLY A 504 -0.37 -9.93 -8.25
N SER A 505 -0.79 -10.77 -9.20
CA SER A 505 -1.30 -10.39 -10.51
C SER A 505 -2.66 -11.04 -10.72
N SER A 506 -3.64 -10.20 -11.03
CA SER A 506 -4.98 -10.64 -11.46
C SER A 506 -4.97 -11.17 -12.89
N THR A 507 -4.02 -10.75 -13.73
CA THR A 507 -3.89 -11.24 -15.11
C THR A 507 -3.48 -12.70 -15.15
N GLU A 508 -2.53 -13.10 -14.30
CA GLU A 508 -2.03 -14.49 -14.24
C GLU A 508 -2.65 -15.33 -13.13
N ASN A 509 -3.53 -14.73 -12.32
CA ASN A 509 -4.13 -15.30 -11.09
C ASN A 509 -3.07 -15.91 -10.16
N VAL A 510 -2.03 -15.14 -9.88
CA VAL A 510 -0.90 -15.54 -9.03
C VAL A 510 -0.74 -14.60 -7.85
N VAL A 511 -0.44 -15.16 -6.69
CA VAL A 511 -0.01 -14.46 -5.48
C VAL A 511 1.35 -14.99 -5.07
N VAL A 512 2.27 -14.09 -4.75
CA VAL A 512 3.62 -14.38 -4.28
C VAL A 512 3.78 -13.80 -2.88
N ILE A 513 4.22 -14.63 -1.94
CA ILE A 513 4.35 -14.27 -0.53
C ILE A 513 5.78 -14.51 -0.09
N LYS A 514 6.38 -13.51 0.59
CA LYS A 514 7.65 -13.66 1.30
C LYS A 514 7.40 -13.65 2.80
N VAL A 515 8.03 -14.59 3.50
CA VAL A 515 7.94 -14.74 4.96
C VAL A 515 9.32 -14.72 5.62
N ASP A 516 9.38 -14.36 6.90
CA ASP A 516 10.63 -14.25 7.67
C ASP A 516 11.24 -15.62 8.06
N GLY A 517 10.43 -16.69 8.10
CA GLY A 517 10.86 -18.03 8.52
C GLY A 517 11.73 -18.79 7.51
N ASP A 518 11.78 -18.35 6.25
CA ASP A 518 12.68 -18.89 5.22
C ASP A 518 13.14 -17.74 4.30
N SER A 519 14.41 -17.34 4.46
CA SER A 519 14.93 -16.15 3.79
C SER A 519 15.11 -16.30 2.29
N ASN A 520 15.30 -17.52 1.77
CA ASN A 520 15.68 -17.74 0.37
C ASN A 520 14.54 -18.29 -0.49
N ARG A 521 13.31 -18.30 0.05
CA ARG A 521 12.11 -18.78 -0.65
C ARG A 521 11.07 -17.69 -0.86
N LEU A 522 10.37 -17.81 -1.98
CA LEU A 522 9.08 -17.18 -2.23
C LEU A 522 8.01 -18.26 -2.32
N TYR A 523 6.85 -18.03 -1.74
CA TYR A 523 5.72 -18.95 -1.81
C TYR A 523 4.76 -18.48 -2.89
N VAL A 524 4.63 -19.27 -3.95
CA VAL A 524 3.79 -18.93 -5.10
C VAL A 524 2.50 -19.72 -5.03
N TYR A 525 1.39 -18.99 -4.95
CA TYR A 525 0.03 -19.48 -5.05
C TYR A 525 -0.52 -19.16 -6.43
N LYS A 526 -0.91 -20.18 -7.19
CA LYS A 526 -1.64 -20.01 -8.45
C LYS A 526 -3.02 -20.61 -8.34
N GLU A 527 -4.00 -19.84 -8.78
CA GLU A 527 -5.38 -20.27 -8.84
C GLU A 527 -5.90 -20.22 -10.28
N SER A 528 -6.78 -21.14 -10.62
CA SER A 528 -7.57 -21.03 -11.83
C SER A 528 -9.00 -21.46 -11.55
N THR A 529 -9.94 -20.73 -12.14
CA THR A 529 -11.37 -20.99 -12.01
C THR A 529 -11.97 -21.33 -13.37
N ASP A 530 -12.97 -22.20 -13.38
CA ASP A 530 -13.84 -22.48 -14.52
C ASP A 530 -15.30 -22.35 -14.06
N SER A 531 -16.05 -21.47 -14.72
CA SER A 531 -17.48 -21.26 -14.45
C SER A 531 -17.79 -20.99 -12.96
N GLY A 532 -16.91 -20.26 -12.28
CA GLY A 532 -17.02 -19.92 -10.84
C GLY A 532 -16.56 -21.01 -9.86
N LYS A 533 -16.07 -22.15 -10.35
CA LYS A 533 -15.46 -23.20 -9.52
C LYS A 533 -13.94 -23.16 -9.63
N VAL A 534 -13.25 -23.24 -8.50
CA VAL A 534 -11.79 -23.40 -8.47
C VAL A 534 -11.43 -24.78 -9.02
N ILE A 535 -10.66 -24.81 -10.10
CA ILE A 535 -10.17 -26.04 -10.76
C ILE A 535 -8.67 -26.26 -10.51
N GLN A 536 -7.95 -25.22 -10.10
CA GLN A 536 -6.55 -25.30 -9.70
C GLN A 536 -6.34 -24.44 -8.45
N SER A 537 -5.72 -25.01 -7.42
CA SER A 537 -5.27 -24.30 -6.21
C SER A 537 -3.87 -24.80 -5.86
N ALA A 538 -2.85 -24.15 -6.41
CA ALA A 538 -1.48 -24.69 -6.42
C ALA A 538 -0.54 -23.84 -5.57
N TRP A 539 0.06 -24.47 -4.56
CA TRP A 539 1.14 -23.90 -3.76
C TRP A 539 2.48 -24.52 -4.14
N ILE A 540 3.42 -23.71 -4.62
CA ILE A 540 4.79 -24.15 -4.95
C ILE A 540 5.81 -23.09 -4.51
N PRO A 541 6.78 -23.42 -3.65
CA PRO A 541 7.86 -22.52 -3.31
C PRO A 541 8.89 -22.38 -4.44
N TRP A 542 9.37 -21.16 -4.62
CA TRP A 542 10.51 -20.82 -5.47
C TRP A 542 11.70 -20.51 -4.59
N ARG A 543 12.78 -21.26 -4.77
CA ARG A 543 14.02 -21.10 -4.03
C ARG A 543 15.08 -20.43 -4.88
N PHE A 544 15.76 -19.45 -4.27
CA PHE A 544 16.85 -18.72 -4.86
C PHE A 544 18.16 -19.12 -4.16
N ILE A 545 19.08 -19.73 -4.90
CA ILE A 545 20.37 -20.15 -4.36
C ILE A 545 21.19 -18.91 -4.00
N ASN A 546 21.75 -18.89 -2.78
CA ASN A 546 22.61 -17.84 -2.23
C ASN A 546 22.05 -16.40 -2.31
N ARG A 547 20.72 -16.27 -2.44
CA ARG A 547 20.03 -14.99 -2.63
C ARG A 547 18.74 -14.92 -1.83
N THR A 548 18.52 -13.79 -1.20
CA THR A 548 17.33 -13.49 -0.41
C THR A 548 16.43 -12.52 -1.19
N PRO A 549 15.18 -12.87 -1.49
CA PRO A 549 14.18 -11.94 -2.04
C PRO A 549 13.82 -10.87 -1.00
N ILE A 550 13.95 -9.59 -1.35
CA ILE A 550 13.76 -8.45 -0.45
C ILE A 550 12.45 -7.71 -0.74
N ALA A 551 12.09 -7.55 -2.01
CA ALA A 551 10.84 -6.90 -2.41
C ALA A 551 10.41 -7.39 -3.80
N GLY A 552 9.12 -7.64 -3.99
CA GLY A 552 8.54 -8.01 -5.29
C GLY A 552 7.42 -7.08 -5.73
N THR A 553 7.13 -7.04 -7.03
CA THR A 553 5.89 -6.47 -7.58
C THR A 553 5.56 -7.12 -8.92
N PHE A 554 4.29 -7.05 -9.30
CA PHE A 554 3.84 -7.41 -10.63
C PHE A 554 3.63 -6.17 -11.48
N ILE A 555 4.04 -6.28 -12.75
CA ILE A 555 3.69 -5.32 -13.80
C ILE A 555 3.19 -6.16 -14.96
N ASP A 556 1.88 -6.09 -15.21
CA ASP A 556 1.18 -6.96 -16.15
C ASP A 556 1.39 -8.46 -15.78
N ALA A 557 2.00 -9.23 -16.69
CA ALA A 557 2.34 -10.65 -16.52
C ALA A 557 3.80 -10.87 -16.06
N ASP A 558 4.57 -9.80 -15.85
CA ASP A 558 5.98 -9.89 -15.46
C ASP A 558 6.13 -9.64 -13.95
N PHE A 559 6.77 -10.57 -13.26
CA PHE A 559 7.12 -10.46 -11.85
C PHE A 559 8.53 -9.87 -11.71
N TYR A 560 8.64 -8.70 -11.09
CA TYR A 560 9.92 -8.06 -10.77
C TYR A 560 10.25 -8.30 -9.31
N VAL A 561 11.46 -8.78 -9.04
CA VAL A 561 11.94 -9.05 -7.68
C VAL A 561 13.32 -8.46 -7.46
N VAL A 562 13.51 -7.82 -6.31
CA VAL A 562 14.81 -7.39 -5.80
C VAL A 562 15.38 -8.50 -4.94
N LEU A 563 16.56 -8.98 -5.30
CA LEU A 563 17.28 -10.05 -4.63
C LEU A 563 18.57 -9.47 -4.04
N ARG A 564 18.91 -9.90 -2.82
CA ARG A 564 20.18 -9.60 -2.16
C ARG A 564 21.05 -10.85 -2.12
N ASP A 565 22.28 -10.75 -2.58
CA ASP A 565 23.25 -11.85 -2.48
C ASP A 565 24.02 -11.85 -1.15
N SER A 566 24.88 -12.86 -0.95
CA SER A 566 25.71 -12.99 0.25
C SER A 566 26.74 -11.87 0.46
N ASN A 567 27.04 -11.09 -0.58
CA ASN A 567 27.94 -9.93 -0.53
C ASN A 567 27.17 -8.61 -0.30
N ASN A 568 25.88 -8.68 0.02
CA ASN A 568 24.97 -7.52 0.13
C ASN A 568 24.83 -6.71 -1.17
N VAL A 569 25.01 -7.36 -2.34
CA VAL A 569 24.69 -6.74 -3.62
C VAL A 569 23.21 -6.96 -3.91
N TYR A 570 22.53 -5.87 -4.27
CA TYR A 570 21.10 -5.88 -4.59
C TYR A 570 20.92 -5.85 -6.11
N THR A 571 20.22 -6.84 -6.64
CA THR A 571 19.93 -6.97 -8.07
C THR A 571 18.43 -7.06 -8.31
N MET A 572 17.95 -6.53 -9.42
CA MET A 572 16.58 -6.72 -9.86
C MET A 572 16.53 -7.78 -10.97
N GLU A 573 15.64 -8.76 -10.79
CA GLU A 573 15.37 -9.80 -11.77
C GLU A 573 13.90 -9.76 -12.20
N ARG A 574 13.64 -10.06 -13.48
CA ARG A 574 12.31 -10.13 -14.08
C ARG A 574 11.99 -11.56 -14.47
N TYR A 575 10.87 -12.08 -14.00
CA TYR A 575 10.32 -13.39 -14.33
C TYR A 575 9.03 -13.20 -15.13
N SER A 576 9.03 -13.55 -16.42
CA SER A 576 7.79 -13.50 -17.19
C SER A 576 6.95 -14.75 -16.96
N LEU A 577 5.69 -14.59 -16.60
CA LEU A 577 4.76 -15.69 -16.36
C LEU A 577 3.91 -16.03 -17.59
N ARG A 578 4.18 -15.41 -18.74
CA ARG A 578 3.41 -15.65 -19.96
C ARG A 578 3.55 -17.11 -20.42
N PRO A 579 2.46 -17.75 -20.83
CA PRO A 579 2.53 -19.12 -21.33
C PRO A 579 3.27 -19.18 -22.68
N PHE A 580 4.05 -20.23 -22.90
CA PHE A 580 4.81 -20.51 -24.12
C PHE A 580 5.73 -19.40 -24.61
N GLU A 581 6.22 -18.52 -23.72
CA GLU A 581 7.28 -17.60 -24.11
C GLU A 581 8.53 -18.40 -24.51
N ARG A 582 9.10 -18.08 -25.68
CA ARG A 582 10.29 -18.75 -26.21
C ARG A 582 11.40 -17.72 -26.40
N ASP A 583 12.63 -18.16 -26.19
CA ASP A 583 13.82 -17.42 -26.56
C ASP A 583 14.04 -17.47 -28.09
N GLN A 584 15.13 -16.87 -28.58
CA GLN A 584 15.49 -16.91 -30.01
C GLN A 584 15.88 -18.31 -30.54
N ILE A 585 15.69 -19.35 -29.74
CA ILE A 585 15.90 -20.75 -30.08
C ILE A 585 14.57 -21.52 -29.93
N THR A 586 14.54 -22.78 -30.37
CA THR A 586 13.33 -23.61 -30.40
C THR A 586 12.69 -23.85 -29.02
N TRP A 587 13.40 -23.56 -27.92
CA TRP A 587 12.97 -23.85 -26.55
C TRP A 587 13.32 -22.73 -25.55
N PRO A 588 12.53 -22.54 -24.46
CA PRO A 588 12.82 -21.53 -23.45
C PRO A 588 13.98 -21.91 -22.54
N ILE A 589 14.85 -20.93 -22.22
CA ILE A 589 16.04 -21.10 -21.38
C ILE A 589 15.69 -20.81 -19.92
N TYR A 590 15.76 -21.87 -19.10
CA TYR A 590 15.42 -21.85 -17.68
C TYR A 590 16.64 -21.60 -16.81
N LEU A 591 17.11 -20.35 -16.83
CA LEU A 591 18.23 -19.86 -16.01
C LEU A 591 17.82 -18.63 -15.20
N ASP A 592 18.32 -18.54 -13.97
CA ASP A 592 18.27 -17.32 -13.16
C ASP A 592 19.39 -16.36 -13.55
N ARG A 593 19.24 -15.07 -13.21
CA ARG A 593 20.22 -14.03 -13.57
C ARG A 593 20.59 -14.03 -15.06
N ARG A 594 19.66 -14.42 -15.93
CA ARG A 594 19.94 -14.60 -17.34
C ARG A 594 20.24 -13.25 -18.00
N VAL A 595 21.31 -13.22 -18.77
CA VAL A 595 21.81 -12.03 -19.48
C VAL A 595 22.03 -12.43 -20.92
N ALA A 596 21.47 -11.65 -21.85
CA ALA A 596 21.78 -11.78 -23.26
C ALA A 596 23.16 -11.15 -23.53
N LEU A 597 24.07 -11.93 -24.09
CA LEU A 597 25.43 -11.52 -24.42
C LEU A 597 25.54 -11.09 -25.89
N THR A 598 26.35 -10.06 -26.13
CA THR A 598 26.81 -9.65 -27.46
C THR A 598 28.25 -10.10 -27.67
N THR A 599 28.75 -9.98 -28.92
CA THR A 599 30.08 -10.47 -29.33
C THR A 599 31.25 -9.92 -28.52
N ASP A 600 31.08 -8.77 -27.86
CA ASP A 600 32.16 -8.08 -27.15
C ASP A 600 32.38 -8.61 -25.73
N ALA A 601 31.52 -9.52 -25.26
CA ALA A 601 31.58 -10.08 -23.91
C ALA A 601 32.55 -11.27 -23.74
N PHE A 602 33.21 -11.71 -24.82
CA PHE A 602 33.97 -12.97 -24.87
C PHE A 602 35.48 -12.74 -24.99
N THR A 603 36.26 -13.39 -24.13
CA THR A 603 37.73 -13.46 -24.20
C THR A 603 38.16 -14.91 -24.35
N ALA A 604 38.66 -15.27 -25.53
CA ALA A 604 39.10 -16.63 -25.85
C ALA A 604 40.61 -16.80 -25.57
N VAL A 605 40.97 -17.73 -24.68
CA VAL A 605 42.38 -18.05 -24.35
C VAL A 605 42.53 -19.56 -24.17
N GLY A 606 43.53 -20.16 -24.83
CA GLY A 606 43.95 -21.55 -24.56
C GLY A 606 42.85 -22.61 -24.76
N GLY A 607 41.92 -22.40 -25.69
CA GLY A 607 40.82 -23.35 -25.95
C GLY A 607 39.61 -23.22 -25.00
N SER A 608 39.60 -22.20 -24.13
CA SER A 608 38.45 -21.83 -23.29
C SER A 608 38.00 -20.41 -23.59
N THR A 609 36.75 -20.10 -23.26
CA THR A 609 36.15 -18.77 -23.44
C THR A 609 35.71 -18.22 -22.09
N THR A 610 36.27 -17.07 -21.71
CA THR A 610 35.84 -16.31 -20.53
C THR A 610 34.82 -15.26 -20.92
N VAL A 611 33.71 -15.21 -20.18
CA VAL A 611 32.60 -14.29 -20.37
C VAL A 611 32.57 -13.29 -19.21
N THR A 612 32.38 -12.01 -19.52
CA THR A 612 32.12 -10.97 -18.51
C THR A 612 30.64 -10.95 -18.12
N LEU A 613 30.36 -10.90 -16.81
CA LEU A 613 29.03 -10.96 -16.21
C LEU A 613 28.71 -9.69 -15.41
N PRO A 614 27.45 -9.20 -15.42
CA PRO A 614 27.04 -8.04 -14.63
C PRO A 614 26.92 -8.33 -13.12
N TRP A 615 27.09 -9.59 -12.72
CA TRP A 615 27.03 -10.07 -11.34
C TRP A 615 28.21 -11.01 -11.04
N THR A 616 28.53 -11.16 -9.76
CA THR A 616 29.60 -12.06 -9.30
C THR A 616 29.12 -13.50 -9.27
N ALA A 617 29.81 -14.39 -10.00
CA ALA A 617 29.55 -15.82 -9.97
C ALA A 617 30.14 -16.43 -8.70
N THR A 618 29.33 -17.10 -7.87
CA THR A 618 29.77 -17.63 -6.58
C THR A 618 30.14 -19.12 -6.62
N LEU A 619 30.98 -19.56 -5.67
CA LEU A 619 31.24 -20.97 -5.46
C LEU A 619 29.93 -21.65 -4.98
N GLY A 620 29.52 -22.74 -5.64
CA GLY A 620 28.26 -23.44 -5.36
C GLY A 620 27.10 -23.16 -6.33
N GLU A 621 27.20 -22.17 -7.22
CA GLU A 621 26.24 -21.95 -8.32
C GLU A 621 26.74 -22.59 -9.63
N ASP A 622 25.95 -23.39 -10.34
CA ASP A 622 26.30 -23.77 -11.70
C ASP A 622 25.91 -22.65 -12.69
N VAL A 623 26.91 -22.15 -13.41
CA VAL A 623 26.71 -21.13 -14.45
C VAL A 623 26.72 -21.81 -15.81
N TYR A 624 25.70 -21.52 -16.62
CA TYR A 624 25.52 -22.07 -17.95
C TYR A 624 25.52 -20.97 -19.00
N TYR A 625 26.05 -21.29 -20.18
CA TYR A 625 25.96 -20.49 -21.39
C TYR A 625 25.28 -21.30 -22.49
N VAL A 626 24.30 -20.68 -23.16
CA VAL A 626 23.52 -21.27 -24.26
C VAL A 626 23.58 -20.32 -25.45
N PRO A 627 24.30 -20.65 -26.54
CA PRO A 627 24.30 -19.85 -27.75
C PRO A 627 22.90 -19.83 -28.38
N THR A 628 22.46 -18.66 -28.84
CA THR A 628 21.15 -18.51 -29.48
C THR A 628 21.23 -18.46 -31.00
N GLN A 629 22.42 -18.23 -31.56
CA GLN A 629 22.66 -18.15 -32.99
C GLN A 629 23.94 -18.88 -33.40
N GLY A 630 24.08 -19.16 -34.70
CA GLY A 630 25.23 -19.82 -35.28
C GLY A 630 25.19 -21.35 -35.18
N PRO A 631 26.28 -22.04 -35.56
CA PRO A 631 26.32 -23.50 -35.68
C PRO A 631 26.13 -24.25 -34.35
N GLN A 632 26.36 -23.58 -33.23
CA GLN A 632 26.22 -24.12 -31.86
C GLN A 632 24.93 -23.64 -31.18
N ALA A 633 23.99 -23.04 -31.92
CA ALA A 633 22.72 -22.60 -31.36
C ALA A 633 21.98 -23.76 -30.68
N GLY A 634 21.58 -23.58 -29.41
CA GLY A 634 20.96 -24.60 -28.59
C GLY A 634 21.93 -25.58 -27.91
N ALA A 635 23.25 -25.42 -28.08
CA ALA A 635 24.25 -26.13 -27.28
C ALA A 635 24.24 -25.63 -25.84
N VAL A 636 24.72 -26.45 -24.90
CA VAL A 636 24.83 -26.05 -23.48
C VAL A 636 26.27 -26.16 -23.01
N PHE A 637 26.80 -25.08 -22.45
CA PHE A 637 28.13 -25.02 -21.85
C PHE A 637 28.00 -24.79 -20.35
N LYS A 638 28.70 -25.59 -19.54
CA LYS A 638 28.81 -25.40 -18.10
C LYS A 638 30.15 -24.75 -17.78
N ALA A 639 30.15 -23.74 -16.91
CA ALA A 639 31.37 -23.04 -16.53
C ALA A 639 32.36 -23.98 -15.81
N SER A 640 33.61 -24.01 -16.25
CA SER A 640 34.71 -24.75 -15.62
C SER A 640 35.39 -23.95 -14.51
N ALA A 641 35.33 -22.61 -14.58
CA ALA A 641 35.82 -21.72 -13.54
C ALA A 641 34.94 -20.47 -13.41
N LYS A 642 34.91 -19.90 -12.20
CA LYS A 642 34.08 -18.75 -11.83
C LYS A 642 34.96 -17.71 -11.13
N GLY A 643 34.76 -16.44 -11.42
CA GLY A 643 35.50 -15.33 -10.84
C GLY A 643 34.60 -14.11 -10.57
N PRO A 644 35.18 -13.03 -10.03
CA PRO A 644 34.48 -11.75 -9.92
C PRO A 644 34.00 -11.33 -11.30
N ASN A 645 32.68 -11.12 -11.45
CA ASN A 645 32.05 -10.68 -12.68
C ASN A 645 32.47 -11.46 -13.94
N SER A 646 32.81 -12.75 -13.80
CA SER A 646 33.28 -13.56 -14.91
C SER A 646 33.04 -15.06 -14.72
N ALA A 647 32.82 -15.75 -15.83
CA ALA A 647 32.76 -17.21 -15.88
C ALA A 647 33.56 -17.72 -17.09
N THR A 648 34.30 -18.79 -16.91
CA THR A 648 35.09 -19.43 -17.97
C THR A 648 34.46 -20.76 -18.34
N PHE A 649 34.30 -20.97 -19.64
CA PHE A 649 33.65 -22.14 -20.23
C PHE A 649 34.65 -22.90 -21.11
N PRO A 650 34.52 -24.24 -21.18
CA PRO A 650 35.31 -25.04 -22.10
C PRO A 650 34.90 -24.77 -23.55
N GLY A 651 35.88 -24.76 -24.46
CA GLY A 651 35.66 -24.55 -25.88
C GLY A 651 35.77 -23.08 -26.32
N LEU A 652 35.90 -22.91 -27.64
CA LEU A 652 35.96 -21.61 -28.30
C LEU A 652 34.62 -21.32 -28.95
N PHE A 653 33.98 -20.24 -28.52
CA PHE A 653 32.75 -19.75 -29.11
C PHE A 653 32.71 -18.22 -29.04
N SER A 654 31.98 -17.64 -29.99
CA SER A 654 31.75 -16.21 -30.06
C SER A 654 30.39 -15.99 -30.71
N GLY A 655 29.55 -15.13 -30.14
CA GLY A 655 28.28 -14.77 -30.75
C GLY A 655 27.15 -14.55 -29.73
N PRO A 656 25.95 -14.21 -30.20
CA PRO A 656 24.80 -14.03 -29.34
C PRO A 656 24.45 -15.30 -28.58
N GLY A 657 24.18 -15.16 -27.29
CA GLY A 657 23.75 -16.24 -26.43
C GLY A 657 23.27 -15.74 -25.08
N VAL A 658 22.80 -16.65 -24.25
CA VAL A 658 22.30 -16.36 -22.91
C VAL A 658 23.19 -17.04 -21.89
N VAL A 659 23.63 -16.29 -20.88
CA VAL A 659 24.36 -16.81 -19.72
C VAL A 659 23.53 -16.62 -18.45
N GLY A 660 23.56 -17.57 -17.54
CA GLY A 660 22.82 -17.49 -16.28
C GLY A 660 23.15 -18.63 -15.32
N VAL A 661 22.44 -18.68 -14.20
CA VAL A 661 22.62 -19.66 -13.12
C VAL A 661 21.53 -20.73 -13.20
N GLY A 662 21.93 -22.00 -13.12
CA GLY A 662 21.00 -23.12 -13.05
C GLY A 662 20.24 -23.13 -11.74
N ALA A 663 18.93 -23.34 -11.79
CA ALA A 663 18.08 -23.51 -10.61
C ALA A 663 17.57 -24.96 -10.57
N PRO A 664 17.85 -25.73 -9.50
CA PRO A 664 17.32 -27.07 -9.36
C PRO A 664 15.81 -27.02 -9.20
N SER A 665 15.10 -27.81 -10.00
CA SER A 665 13.65 -27.95 -9.94
C SER A 665 13.28 -29.41 -9.72
N PHE A 666 12.28 -29.65 -8.86
CA PHE A 666 11.75 -31.00 -8.68
C PHE A 666 10.28 -30.99 -8.26
N ALA A 667 9.61 -32.11 -8.51
CA ALA A 667 8.26 -32.39 -8.04
C ALA A 667 8.16 -33.85 -7.57
N THR A 668 7.69 -34.04 -6.34
CA THR A 668 7.47 -35.35 -5.73
C THR A 668 5.98 -35.68 -5.77
N VAL A 669 5.63 -36.75 -6.47
CA VAL A 669 4.26 -37.21 -6.62
C VAL A 669 3.70 -37.64 -5.26
N GLY A 670 2.47 -37.25 -4.95
CA GLY A 670 1.78 -37.67 -3.73
C GLY A 670 1.64 -39.19 -3.62
N THR A 671 1.50 -39.70 -2.39
CA THR A 671 1.26 -41.13 -2.14
C THR A 671 0.10 -41.67 -2.98
N LEU A 672 0.36 -42.77 -3.69
CA LEU A 672 -0.59 -43.36 -4.63
C LEU A 672 -1.57 -44.27 -3.91
N TYR A 673 -2.87 -44.13 -4.23
CA TYR A 673 -3.93 -45.01 -3.75
C TYR A 673 -4.79 -45.47 -4.91
N TRP A 674 -5.27 -46.70 -4.82
CA TRP A 674 -6.33 -47.17 -5.71
C TRP A 674 -7.65 -46.49 -5.31
N ARG A 675 -8.38 -45.97 -6.29
CA ARG A 675 -9.56 -45.13 -6.08
C ARG A 675 -10.79 -45.79 -6.68
N LYS A 676 -11.91 -45.75 -5.96
CA LYS A 676 -13.23 -46.19 -6.44
C LYS A 676 -14.16 -44.99 -6.57
N TYR A 677 -14.94 -44.96 -7.65
CA TYR A 677 -16.01 -43.98 -7.82
C TYR A 677 -17.25 -44.42 -7.04
N ILE A 678 -17.80 -43.51 -6.23
CA ILE A 678 -19.06 -43.71 -5.52
C ILE A 678 -20.21 -43.23 -6.43
N MET A 679 -21.35 -43.92 -6.37
CA MET A 679 -22.58 -43.43 -7.03
C MET A 679 -22.97 -42.08 -6.41
N GLY A 680 -22.91 -41.00 -7.22
CA GLY A 680 -23.09 -39.62 -6.77
C GLY A 680 -21.92 -38.69 -7.09
N GLY A 681 -20.82 -39.20 -7.66
CA GLY A 681 -19.74 -38.37 -8.20
C GLY A 681 -18.55 -38.12 -7.27
N GLY A 682 -18.49 -38.79 -6.11
CA GLY A 682 -17.34 -38.77 -5.20
C GLY A 682 -16.28 -39.82 -5.55
N ILE A 683 -15.03 -39.57 -5.16
CA ILE A 683 -13.91 -40.51 -5.29
C ILE A 683 -13.46 -40.90 -3.89
N GLU A 684 -13.38 -42.21 -3.61
CA GLU A 684 -12.89 -42.73 -2.33
C GLU A 684 -11.59 -43.50 -2.54
N ASN A 685 -10.60 -43.25 -1.68
CA ASN A 685 -9.36 -44.01 -1.65
C ASN A 685 -9.62 -45.35 -0.95
N VAL A 686 -9.31 -46.45 -1.64
CA VAL A 686 -9.42 -47.79 -1.08
C VAL A 686 -8.21 -48.04 -0.17
N THR A 687 -8.43 -47.97 1.14
CA THR A 687 -7.39 -48.18 2.17
C THR A 687 -7.41 -49.59 2.76
N ASN A 688 -8.46 -50.38 2.48
CA ASN A 688 -8.61 -51.75 2.97
C ASN A 688 -7.74 -52.73 2.16
N GLY A 689 -6.46 -52.83 2.50
CA GLY A 689 -5.52 -53.78 1.90
C GLY A 689 -4.14 -53.19 1.70
N VAL A 690 -3.24 -53.96 1.09
CA VAL A 690 -1.88 -53.52 0.76
C VAL A 690 -1.78 -53.29 -0.74
N LEU A 691 -1.37 -52.08 -1.13
CA LEU A 691 -1.11 -51.72 -2.52
C LEU A 691 0.40 -51.74 -2.79
N GLN A 692 0.86 -52.67 -3.63
CA GLN A 692 2.22 -52.67 -4.13
C GLN A 692 2.27 -52.03 -5.52
N ILE A 693 2.97 -50.92 -5.67
CA ILE A 693 3.22 -50.28 -6.95
C ILE A 693 4.30 -51.06 -7.69
N LEU A 694 3.98 -51.56 -8.88
CA LEU A 694 4.88 -52.35 -9.69
C LEU A 694 5.68 -51.45 -10.64
N ARG A 695 4.98 -50.58 -11.38
CA ARG A 695 5.58 -49.70 -12.39
C ARG A 695 4.87 -48.34 -12.43
N GLY A 696 5.63 -47.31 -12.76
CA GLY A 696 5.13 -45.99 -13.10
C GLY A 696 5.34 -45.70 -14.58
N LYS A 697 4.50 -44.82 -15.13
CA LYS A 697 4.64 -44.30 -16.48
C LYS A 697 4.41 -42.79 -16.44
N VAL A 698 5.38 -42.02 -16.92
CA VAL A 698 5.28 -40.56 -16.99
C VAL A 698 5.13 -40.12 -18.43
N SER A 699 4.19 -39.23 -18.70
CA SER A 699 4.04 -38.56 -20.00
C SER A 699 4.65 -37.17 -19.92
N TYR A 700 5.54 -36.87 -20.85
CA TYR A 700 6.26 -35.59 -20.93
C TYR A 700 6.24 -35.07 -22.37
N ALA A 701 6.34 -33.76 -22.51
CA ALA A 701 6.36 -33.09 -23.81
C ALA A 701 7.35 -31.93 -23.77
N GLU A 702 7.90 -31.55 -24.92
CA GLU A 702 8.82 -30.40 -25.04
C GLU A 702 9.87 -30.32 -23.92
N SER A 703 10.46 -31.45 -23.53
CA SER A 703 11.35 -31.55 -22.36
C SER A 703 12.78 -31.87 -22.77
N GLY A 704 13.75 -31.25 -22.10
CA GLY A 704 15.13 -31.70 -22.10
C GLY A 704 15.34 -32.91 -21.18
N PRO A 705 16.60 -33.31 -20.94
CA PRO A 705 16.92 -34.41 -20.04
C PRO A 705 16.47 -34.14 -18.61
N PHE A 706 15.87 -35.13 -17.96
CA PHE A 706 15.45 -35.08 -16.56
C PHE A 706 15.56 -36.45 -15.90
N PHE A 707 15.62 -36.46 -14.57
CA PHE A 707 15.75 -37.65 -13.75
C PHE A 707 14.40 -38.05 -13.15
N ILE A 708 14.13 -39.35 -13.19
CA ILE A 708 13.08 -40.01 -12.43
C ILE A 708 13.75 -40.69 -11.24
N ASN A 709 13.50 -40.18 -10.04
CA ASN A 709 14.01 -40.72 -8.79
C ASN A 709 12.90 -41.52 -8.09
N VAL A 710 13.13 -42.82 -7.89
CA VAL A 710 12.28 -43.70 -7.08
C VAL A 710 13.00 -43.93 -5.75
N ILE A 711 12.56 -43.18 -4.74
CA ILE A 711 13.18 -43.12 -3.42
C ILE A 711 12.41 -44.07 -2.50
N HIS A 712 13.10 -45.09 -1.99
CA HIS A 712 12.51 -46.07 -1.07
C HIS A 712 12.77 -45.62 0.36
N THR A 713 11.79 -45.73 1.26
CA THR A 713 12.02 -45.41 2.68
C THR A 713 12.97 -46.39 3.36
N ASP A 714 12.98 -47.64 2.88
CA ASP A 714 13.67 -48.75 3.54
C ASP A 714 15.03 -49.10 2.90
N ARG A 715 15.44 -48.36 1.85
CA ARG A 715 16.74 -48.56 1.17
C ARG A 715 17.48 -47.24 1.07
N ALA A 716 18.81 -47.30 1.23
CA ALA A 716 19.65 -46.10 1.17
C ALA A 716 19.77 -45.53 -0.25
N ASP A 717 19.81 -46.40 -1.27
CA ASP A 717 20.05 -45.98 -2.65
C ASP A 717 18.72 -45.84 -3.42
N PRO A 718 18.36 -44.64 -3.88
CA PRO A 718 17.22 -44.46 -4.77
C PRO A 718 17.52 -45.07 -6.15
N PHE A 719 16.50 -45.66 -6.78
CA PHE A 719 16.59 -45.97 -8.20
C PHE A 719 16.46 -44.65 -8.97
N GLN A 720 17.44 -44.34 -9.81
CA GLN A 720 17.43 -43.15 -10.64
C GLN A 720 17.50 -43.56 -12.11
N GLU A 721 16.56 -43.05 -12.90
CA GLU A 721 16.51 -43.25 -14.34
C GLU A 721 16.56 -41.90 -15.04
N LEU A 722 17.52 -41.74 -15.95
CA LEU A 722 17.64 -40.55 -16.78
C LEU A 722 16.76 -40.73 -18.03
N VAL A 723 15.86 -39.78 -18.25
CA VAL A 723 15.12 -39.66 -19.51
C VAL A 723 15.92 -38.75 -20.45
N GLY A 724 16.24 -39.27 -21.63
CA GLY A 724 17.05 -38.55 -22.62
C GLY A 724 18.54 -38.86 -22.54
N VAL A 725 19.37 -37.89 -22.95
CA VAL A 725 20.84 -38.01 -22.97
C VAL A 725 21.40 -37.15 -21.84
N PRO A 726 22.41 -37.62 -21.08
CA PRO A 726 23.00 -36.80 -20.02
C PRO A 726 23.58 -35.52 -20.61
N LEU A 727 23.33 -34.39 -19.93
CA LEU A 727 23.78 -33.08 -20.41
C LEU A 727 25.29 -32.95 -20.43
N PHE A 728 26.02 -33.68 -19.58
CA PHE A 728 27.48 -33.58 -19.54
C PHE A 728 28.11 -34.94 -19.27
N GLY A 729 29.17 -35.26 -20.01
CA GLY A 729 30.26 -36.13 -19.53
C GLY A 729 31.29 -35.29 -18.77
N ASP A 730 32.56 -35.72 -18.73
CA ASP A 730 33.65 -34.99 -18.02
C ASP A 730 34.00 -33.59 -18.61
N GLY A 731 33.44 -33.19 -19.76
CA GLY A 731 33.92 -32.06 -20.55
C GLY A 731 33.13 -30.74 -20.46
N GLY A 732 32.00 -30.67 -19.76
CA GLY A 732 31.23 -29.41 -19.58
C GLY A 732 30.62 -28.79 -20.86
N TYR A 733 30.52 -29.54 -21.95
CA TYR A 733 29.89 -29.14 -23.22
C TYR A 733 28.86 -30.18 -23.68
N GLN A 734 27.72 -29.70 -24.17
CA GLN A 734 26.67 -30.49 -24.79
C GLN A 734 26.31 -29.91 -26.15
N SER A 735 26.36 -30.74 -27.19
CA SER A 735 25.85 -30.37 -28.51
C SER A 735 24.33 -30.09 -28.47
N PRO A 736 23.79 -29.30 -29.42
CA PRO A 736 22.36 -29.03 -29.47
C PRO A 736 21.54 -30.33 -29.45
N LEU A 737 20.53 -30.36 -28.58
CA LEU A 737 19.61 -31.49 -28.40
C LEU A 737 18.21 -31.07 -28.84
N ASP A 738 17.52 -31.96 -29.53
CA ASP A 738 16.10 -31.81 -29.77
C ASP A 738 15.31 -32.04 -28.48
N LEU A 739 14.21 -31.30 -28.32
CA LEU A 739 13.29 -31.52 -27.22
C LEU A 739 12.61 -32.89 -27.37
N LEU A 740 12.52 -33.59 -26.24
CA LEU A 740 11.92 -34.91 -26.15
C LEU A 740 10.43 -34.77 -25.84
N GLY A 741 9.64 -35.68 -26.40
CA GLY A 741 8.24 -35.87 -26.07
C GLY A 741 7.86 -37.33 -26.18
N GLY A 742 7.02 -37.80 -25.27
CA GLY A 742 6.60 -39.19 -25.23
C GLY A 742 6.23 -39.64 -23.83
N SER A 743 6.40 -40.93 -23.59
CA SER A 743 6.15 -41.53 -22.28
C SER A 743 7.29 -42.46 -21.90
N GLN A 744 7.72 -42.40 -20.64
CA GLN A 744 8.73 -43.30 -20.06
C GLN A 744 8.08 -44.22 -19.04
N ASP A 745 8.26 -45.52 -19.21
CA ASP A 745 7.92 -46.54 -18.21
C ASP A 745 9.13 -46.82 -17.33
N PHE A 746 8.92 -46.89 -16.00
CA PHE A 746 9.98 -47.12 -15.03
C PHE A 746 9.54 -48.09 -13.91
N PRO A 747 10.46 -48.93 -13.39
CA PRO A 747 10.15 -49.84 -12.31
C PRO A 747 10.02 -49.10 -10.97
N VAL A 748 9.09 -49.55 -10.12
CA VAL A 748 8.92 -49.02 -8.75
C VAL A 748 9.09 -50.17 -7.74
N GLY A 749 8.27 -51.22 -7.86
CA GLY A 749 8.43 -52.47 -7.11
C GLY A 749 8.35 -52.35 -5.58
N GLN A 750 7.52 -51.45 -5.04
CA GLN A 750 7.39 -51.20 -3.59
C GLN A 750 5.96 -50.93 -3.14
N ILE A 751 5.72 -51.04 -1.83
CA ILE A 751 4.45 -50.67 -1.21
C ILE A 751 4.27 -49.16 -1.35
N ASN A 752 3.04 -48.73 -1.66
CA ASN A 752 2.71 -47.35 -2.00
C ASN A 752 3.10 -46.31 -0.93
N ASP A 753 3.11 -46.66 0.36
CA ASP A 753 3.48 -45.78 1.47
C ASP A 753 5.00 -45.74 1.78
N ARG A 754 5.77 -46.64 1.18
CA ARG A 754 7.24 -46.78 1.37
C ARG A 754 8.06 -46.31 0.17
N VAL A 755 7.43 -45.63 -0.77
CA VAL A 755 8.08 -45.14 -1.98
C VAL A 755 7.65 -43.71 -2.29
N LYS A 756 8.61 -42.89 -2.72
CA LYS A 756 8.38 -41.55 -3.27
C LYS A 756 8.92 -41.50 -4.69
N ILE A 757 8.11 -41.00 -5.61
CA ILE A 757 8.49 -40.81 -7.01
C ILE A 757 8.69 -39.32 -7.22
N GLN A 758 9.89 -38.93 -7.66
CA GLN A 758 10.26 -37.55 -7.89
C GLN A 758 10.78 -37.35 -9.31
N PHE A 759 10.29 -36.31 -9.97
CA PHE A 759 10.81 -35.82 -11.24
C PHE A 759 11.72 -34.63 -10.96
N SER A 760 12.96 -34.66 -11.43
CA SER A 760 13.93 -33.58 -11.21
C SER A 760 14.66 -33.21 -12.49
N SER A 761 14.76 -31.90 -12.77
CA SER A 761 15.56 -31.39 -13.89
C SER A 761 17.06 -31.31 -13.58
N GLY A 762 17.45 -31.51 -12.32
CA GLY A 762 18.73 -30.99 -11.81
C GLY A 762 18.87 -29.50 -12.12
N GLU A 763 20.09 -29.05 -12.36
CA GLU A 763 20.42 -27.64 -12.66
C GLU A 763 20.43 -27.33 -14.16
N SER A 764 19.86 -28.21 -14.99
CA SER A 764 19.77 -28.04 -16.44
C SER A 764 19.21 -26.67 -16.84
N PRO A 765 19.64 -26.05 -17.96
CA PRO A 765 18.96 -24.88 -18.55
C PRO A 765 17.72 -25.24 -19.39
N MET A 766 17.48 -26.53 -19.65
CA MET A 766 16.41 -26.99 -20.56
C MET A 766 15.05 -27.10 -19.86
N PRO A 767 13.92 -27.02 -20.60
CA PRO A 767 12.59 -27.27 -20.05
C PRO A 767 12.45 -28.67 -19.46
N MET A 768 11.59 -28.82 -18.45
CA MET A 768 11.01 -30.09 -18.03
C MET A 768 9.52 -29.86 -17.88
N ARG A 769 8.68 -30.57 -18.66
CA ARG A 769 7.23 -30.45 -18.63
C ARG A 769 6.58 -31.82 -18.49
N ILE A 770 5.91 -32.01 -17.37
CA ILE A 770 5.21 -33.24 -17.03
C ILE A 770 3.72 -33.04 -17.28
N GLY A 771 3.16 -33.85 -18.18
CA GLY A 771 1.74 -33.82 -18.53
C GLY A 771 0.91 -34.65 -17.57
N SER A 772 1.14 -35.97 -17.56
CA SER A 772 0.37 -36.93 -16.77
C SER A 772 1.26 -38.02 -16.18
N PHE A 773 0.74 -38.69 -15.16
CA PHE A 773 1.40 -39.81 -14.50
C PHE A 773 0.44 -40.99 -14.33
N GLU A 774 0.85 -42.17 -14.76
CA GLU A 774 0.09 -43.41 -14.63
C GLU A 774 0.89 -44.42 -13.80
N TRP A 775 0.18 -45.34 -13.14
CA TRP A 775 0.83 -46.40 -12.38
C TRP A 775 0.04 -47.71 -12.45
N VAL A 776 0.78 -48.81 -12.32
CA VAL A 776 0.25 -50.17 -12.26
C VAL A 776 0.69 -50.78 -10.94
N GLY A 777 -0.26 -51.32 -10.19
CA GLY A 777 0.00 -51.94 -8.89
C GLY A 777 -0.74 -53.26 -8.72
N ASP A 778 -0.32 -54.03 -7.71
CA ASP A 778 -1.05 -55.20 -7.22
C ASP A 778 -1.70 -54.85 -5.88
N MET A 779 -3.03 -54.95 -5.83
CA MET A 779 -3.85 -54.69 -4.66
C MET A 779 -4.23 -56.01 -3.98
N ASN A 780 -3.78 -56.19 -2.74
CA ASN A 780 -4.13 -57.33 -1.89
C ASN A 780 -5.12 -56.88 -0.81
N LEU A 781 -6.40 -57.15 -1.05
CA LEU A 781 -7.50 -56.82 -0.13
C LEU A 781 -7.56 -57.86 1.00
N THR A 782 -7.63 -57.41 2.25
CA THR A 782 -7.71 -58.28 3.44
C THR A 782 -9.11 -58.84 3.71
N ALA A 783 -10.14 -58.31 3.05
CA ALA A 783 -11.51 -58.84 3.07
C ALA A 783 -12.19 -58.68 1.70
N ARG A 784 -13.00 -59.66 1.30
CA ARG A 784 -13.90 -59.50 0.14
C ARG A 784 -14.93 -58.42 0.50
N PRO A 785 -15.16 -57.40 -0.37
CA PRO A 785 -16.33 -56.56 -0.22
C PRO A 785 -17.57 -57.45 -0.33
N LEU A 786 -18.50 -57.32 0.61
CA LEU A 786 -19.86 -57.87 0.48
C LEU A 786 -20.61 -57.16 -0.66
#